data_AF-A0AAV9Z441-F1
#
_entry.id   AF-A0AAV9Z441-F1
#
_cell.length_a   1.000
_cell.length_b   1.000
_cell.length_c   1.000
_cell.angle_alpha   90.00
_cell.angle_beta   90.00
_cell.angle_gamma   90.00
#
_symmetry.space_group_name_H-M   'P 1'
#
loop_
_entity.id
_entity.type
_entity.pdbx_description
1 polymer ?
#
loop_
_entity_poly.entity_id
_entity_poly.type
_entity_poly.pdbx_seq_one_letter_code
_entity_poly.pdbx_strand_id
1 'polypeptide(L)'
;MTSLLGGLTPAPGALVPVYSAAARPSASSTPVAGYSASHLYYRSDQERRAKQAFASPYKGSVEFRLCVMPENKTVAKLVGSVLECIKEVPAHIGHADLLETGMRAITHEWRRFAGEYPLSSADVVMRDEKWCLLIPKNPDVDIISDRFYFRTRKIIINLHLPNEIHNAVLIYREEQHESEDRALVASVEKSIASNSHEPVTAPAATVRAAPKGKGKSKSKGKGKPEGKGKGKEVEDSAIDQSVSNDDDQYYPTINSDGEQGFPLLLGASSSSSSMIQSKRPITPPRPSTKRPLPESPGSPEVSREDMMRLVKRQTYSSKSELGAFLGQVSMVVVVHPMRLMSSLDELRDLDSGDWQNLCMSSQAATLILHTDSRRQMIGAFKIASFGSVSPGIFRLAPESGHAVCAKQSYYKSTAKVGGMSLVQHVPHDFQRQSEWVFLKGKTLTMELRCLLWAHVLHSAVYGFTRRFLRENNKELPFTLPWMRFVHGALASSTGASTVPTLYLLEEVIDQSKEGAFRKYINNASAAVLDLKNPEDRHRAEFLAFCQHYQLIKTHGTLFVSDYQGGESLLTDPQIMSPPSLDSRQLFADGNIGKGFESFQNDHVCNKFCEFFELQRDFDFKTNVEGEDSDGVKSMAISVAE
;
A
#
# COMPACT_ATOMS: atom_id res chain seq x y z
N MET A 1 0.23 26.23 90.19
CA MET A 1 0.01 27.64 90.55
C MET A 1 0.18 28.43 89.26
N THR A 2 -0.80 29.02 88.58
CA THR A 2 -2.06 29.66 89.00
C THR A 2 -3.00 29.77 87.78
N SER A 3 -4.26 29.30 87.94
CA SER A 3 -5.57 29.78 87.43
C SER A 3 -5.63 31.16 86.72
N LEU A 4 -6.56 31.56 85.83
CA LEU A 4 -7.84 31.06 85.26
C LEU A 4 -8.36 32.11 84.21
N LEU A 5 -9.19 31.65 83.27
CA LEU A 5 -10.41 32.26 82.66
C LEU A 5 -10.37 33.46 81.68
N GLY A 6 -11.19 33.32 80.63
CA GLY A 6 -12.00 34.42 80.07
C GLY A 6 -12.28 34.31 78.56
N GLY A 7 -13.49 33.92 78.14
CA GLY A 7 -13.83 33.61 76.75
C GLY A 7 -14.35 34.78 75.89
N LEU A 8 -14.67 34.50 74.62
CA LEU A 8 -15.92 34.85 73.89
C LEU A 8 -15.82 34.42 72.40
N THR A 9 -16.94 33.93 71.86
CA THR A 9 -17.22 33.46 70.48
C THR A 9 -18.09 34.50 69.72
N PRO A 10 -18.65 34.31 68.48
CA PRO A 10 -18.36 33.41 67.33
C PRO A 10 -18.41 34.05 65.89
N ALA A 11 -18.11 33.21 64.88
CA ALA A 11 -18.70 33.12 63.50
C ALA A 11 -18.08 33.94 62.31
N PRO A 12 -18.42 33.64 61.03
CA PRO A 12 -17.93 32.50 60.21
C PRO A 12 -17.47 32.90 58.78
N GLY A 13 -16.69 32.07 58.07
CA GLY A 13 -16.34 32.33 56.66
C GLY A 13 -15.69 31.16 55.93
N ALA A 14 -16.21 30.83 54.76
CA ALA A 14 -16.02 29.60 54.00
C ALA A 14 -14.62 29.40 53.38
N LEU A 15 -14.20 28.13 53.28
CA LEU A 15 -12.99 27.69 52.58
C LEU A 15 -13.27 27.51 51.08
N VAL A 16 -12.48 28.18 50.23
CA VAL A 16 -12.37 27.95 48.78
C VAL A 16 -11.07 27.17 48.53
N PRO A 17 -11.07 26.08 47.74
CA PRO A 17 -9.83 25.37 47.41
C PRO A 17 -9.06 26.09 46.29
N VAL A 18 -7.76 26.29 46.53
CA VAL A 18 -6.79 26.84 45.57
C VAL A 18 -6.46 25.79 44.51
N TYR A 19 -6.75 26.09 43.24
CA TYR A 19 -6.30 25.31 42.08
C TYR A 19 -4.82 25.62 41.77
N SER A 20 -4.00 24.56 41.74
CA SER A 20 -2.60 24.59 41.29
C SER A 20 -2.53 24.76 39.77
N ALA A 21 -1.69 25.69 39.31
CA ALA A 21 -1.51 26.04 37.91
C ALA A 21 -0.77 24.93 37.15
N ALA A 22 -1.41 24.42 36.08
CA ALA A 22 -0.80 23.48 35.15
C ALA A 22 0.23 24.17 34.25
N ALA A 23 1.39 23.54 34.10
CA ALA A 23 2.50 23.99 33.25
C ALA A 23 2.09 24.02 31.76
N ARG A 24 2.52 25.08 31.05
CA ARG A 24 2.37 25.24 29.60
C ARG A 24 3.24 24.23 28.83
N PRO A 25 2.71 23.49 27.85
CA PRO A 25 3.55 22.70 26.94
C PRO A 25 4.19 23.62 25.89
N SER A 26 5.51 23.46 25.69
CA SER A 26 6.31 24.17 24.69
C SER A 26 5.93 23.71 23.28
N ALA A 27 5.51 24.65 22.43
CA ALA A 27 5.18 24.41 21.04
C ALA A 27 6.41 24.64 20.14
N SER A 28 7.11 23.57 19.76
CA SER A 28 7.93 23.54 18.54
C SER A 28 8.28 22.09 18.15
N SER A 29 7.34 21.37 17.54
CA SER A 29 7.68 20.18 16.77
C SER A 29 7.93 20.62 15.32
N THR A 30 9.20 20.60 14.92
CA THR A 30 9.59 20.67 13.50
C THR A 30 8.95 19.50 12.75
N PRO A 31 8.38 19.72 11.54
CA PRO A 31 7.83 18.63 10.74
C PRO A 31 8.93 17.63 10.38
N VAL A 32 8.59 16.34 10.49
CA VAL A 32 9.45 15.21 10.13
C VAL A 32 9.92 15.38 8.68
N ALA A 33 11.23 15.26 8.45
CA ALA A 33 11.82 15.32 7.12
C ALA A 33 11.13 14.32 6.18
N GLY A 34 10.60 14.81 5.05
CA GLY A 34 9.90 14.00 4.04
C GLY A 34 8.40 14.31 3.86
N TYR A 35 7.77 15.11 4.72
CA TYR A 35 6.36 15.51 4.56
C TYR A 35 6.22 17.02 4.32
N SER A 36 5.76 17.40 3.13
CA SER A 36 5.32 18.77 2.86
C SER A 36 3.91 19.03 3.41
N ALA A 37 3.59 20.28 3.75
CA ALA A 37 2.26 20.71 4.18
C ALA A 37 1.13 20.30 3.19
N SER A 38 1.48 20.13 1.92
CA SER A 38 0.58 19.68 0.85
C SER A 38 0.03 18.26 1.07
N HIS A 39 0.80 17.35 1.66
CA HIS A 39 0.35 15.98 1.93
C HIS A 39 -0.71 15.92 3.05
N LEU A 40 -0.59 16.81 4.04
CA LEU A 40 -1.57 16.94 5.12
C LEU A 40 -2.90 17.53 4.62
N TYR A 41 -2.83 18.50 3.71
CA TYR A 41 -4.01 19.06 3.05
C TYR A 41 -4.72 18.02 2.17
N TYR A 42 -3.96 17.23 1.41
CA TYR A 42 -4.53 16.24 0.49
C TYR A 42 -5.36 15.18 1.22
N ARG A 43 -4.84 14.62 2.31
CA ARG A 43 -5.52 13.55 3.06
C ARG A 43 -6.73 14.04 3.86
N SER A 44 -6.62 15.20 4.52
CA SER A 44 -7.76 15.79 5.26
C SER A 44 -8.91 16.16 4.31
N ASP A 45 -8.60 16.62 3.09
CA ASP A 45 -9.62 16.85 2.09
C ASP A 45 -10.19 15.55 1.53
N GLN A 46 -9.40 14.48 1.37
CA GLN A 46 -9.88 13.15 1.01
C GLN A 46 -10.90 12.59 2.01
N GLU A 47 -10.62 12.69 3.32
CA GLU A 47 -11.52 12.22 4.39
C GLU A 47 -12.81 13.05 4.50
N ARG A 48 -12.71 14.38 4.33
CA ARG A 48 -13.89 15.26 4.27
C ARG A 48 -14.77 14.89 3.08
N ARG A 49 -14.16 14.56 1.94
CA ARG A 49 -14.86 14.14 0.70
C ARG A 49 -15.50 12.77 0.85
N ALA A 50 -14.82 11.80 1.47
CA ALA A 50 -15.40 10.51 1.84
C ALA A 50 -16.67 10.72 2.66
N LYS A 51 -16.59 11.48 3.75
CA LYS A 51 -17.76 11.78 4.60
C LYS A 51 -18.87 12.52 3.84
N GLN A 52 -18.56 13.38 2.87
CA GLN A 52 -19.55 14.06 2.04
C GLN A 52 -20.20 13.15 0.99
N ALA A 53 -19.45 12.21 0.41
CA ALA A 53 -19.99 11.24 -0.54
C ALA A 53 -20.98 10.29 0.14
N PHE A 54 -20.69 9.89 1.38
CA PHE A 54 -21.55 8.98 2.15
C PHE A 54 -22.68 9.66 2.93
N ALA A 55 -22.77 10.99 2.92
CA ALA A 55 -23.80 11.74 3.63
C ALA A 55 -24.70 12.49 2.63
N SER A 56 -25.92 11.99 2.40
CA SER A 56 -26.89 12.51 1.41
C SER A 56 -26.54 12.09 -0.03
N PRO A 57 -27.45 12.10 -1.04
CA PRO A 57 -27.19 11.51 -2.33
C PRO A 57 -26.23 12.41 -3.09
N TYR A 58 -24.94 12.21 -2.85
CA TYR A 58 -23.89 12.90 -3.58
C TYR A 58 -24.05 12.50 -5.04
N LYS A 59 -24.11 13.52 -5.88
CA LYS A 59 -24.30 13.38 -7.31
C LYS A 59 -23.21 14.14 -8.03
N GLY A 60 -22.85 13.71 -9.22
CA GLY A 60 -21.87 14.42 -10.03
C GLY A 60 -21.93 14.05 -11.49
N SER A 61 -20.91 14.46 -12.24
CA SER A 61 -20.92 14.38 -13.70
C SER A 61 -20.12 13.19 -14.20
N VAL A 62 -20.75 12.37 -15.04
CA VAL A 62 -20.14 11.21 -15.70
C VAL A 62 -20.14 11.43 -17.21
N GLU A 63 -18.98 11.28 -17.86
CA GLU A 63 -18.86 11.14 -19.31
C GLU A 63 -18.95 9.67 -19.68
N PHE A 64 -19.89 9.33 -20.54
CA PHE A 64 -19.88 8.04 -21.21
C PHE A 64 -19.24 8.22 -22.58
N ARG A 65 -18.26 7.38 -22.91
CA ARG A 65 -17.59 7.34 -24.21
C ARG A 65 -17.73 5.95 -24.80
N LEU A 66 -18.24 5.82 -26.02
CA LEU A 66 -18.21 4.54 -26.73
C LEU A 66 -16.83 4.39 -27.40
N CYS A 67 -16.06 3.40 -26.96
CA CYS A 67 -14.66 3.24 -27.35
C CYS A 67 -14.41 1.83 -27.89
N VAL A 68 -13.46 1.71 -28.80
CA VAL A 68 -12.94 0.42 -29.29
C VAL A 68 -11.44 0.36 -28.97
N MET A 69 -10.91 -0.83 -28.67
CA MET A 69 -9.47 -1.07 -28.58
C MET A 69 -9.01 -1.79 -29.85
N PRO A 70 -8.48 -1.07 -30.86
CA PRO A 70 -8.06 -1.72 -32.10
C PRO A 70 -7.02 -2.81 -31.82
N GLU A 71 -7.08 -3.88 -32.59
CA GLU A 71 -6.08 -4.95 -32.53
C GLU A 71 -4.67 -4.35 -32.65
N ASN A 72 -3.75 -4.82 -31.80
CA ASN A 72 -2.35 -4.37 -31.76
C ASN A 72 -2.16 -2.89 -31.38
N LYS A 73 -3.15 -2.25 -30.75
CA LYS A 73 -3.00 -0.91 -30.17
C LYS A 73 -3.18 -0.95 -28.66
N THR A 74 -2.47 -0.06 -27.97
CA THR A 74 -2.55 0.12 -26.52
C THR A 74 -3.46 1.28 -26.11
N VAL A 75 -3.97 2.03 -27.11
CA VAL A 75 -4.77 3.23 -26.89
C VAL A 75 -6.16 3.01 -27.47
N ALA A 76 -7.16 3.15 -26.61
CA ALA A 76 -8.56 3.10 -27.01
C ALA A 76 -8.89 4.27 -27.96
N LYS A 77 -9.69 3.97 -28.98
CA LYS A 77 -10.17 4.95 -29.96
C LYS A 77 -11.66 5.19 -29.73
N LEU A 78 -12.07 6.46 -29.74
CA LEU A 78 -13.49 6.82 -29.70
C LEU A 78 -14.18 6.35 -30.99
N VAL A 79 -15.34 5.72 -30.86
CA VAL A 79 -16.17 5.30 -32.00
C VAL A 79 -16.92 6.53 -32.51
N GLY A 80 -16.45 7.10 -33.62
CA GLY A 80 -17.01 8.34 -34.18
C GLY A 80 -16.91 9.52 -33.22
N SER A 81 -18.07 10.07 -32.84
CA SER A 81 -18.20 11.12 -31.81
C SER A 81 -19.20 10.73 -30.73
N VAL A 82 -19.35 9.42 -30.48
CA VAL A 82 -20.34 8.87 -29.55
C VAL A 82 -19.87 9.05 -28.10
N LEU A 83 -20.22 10.19 -27.51
CA LEU A 83 -20.01 10.48 -26.10
C LEU A 83 -21.15 11.36 -25.57
N GLU A 84 -21.47 11.24 -24.28
CA GLU A 84 -22.49 12.07 -23.63
C GLU A 84 -22.11 12.37 -22.18
N CYS A 85 -22.59 13.51 -21.66
CA CYS A 85 -22.32 13.96 -20.30
C CYS A 85 -23.57 13.95 -19.45
N ILE A 86 -23.69 13.00 -18.54
CA ILE A 86 -24.80 12.99 -17.59
C ILE A 86 -24.38 13.73 -16.33
N LYS A 87 -25.11 14.81 -16.02
CA LYS A 87 -25.02 15.48 -14.73
C LYS A 87 -25.89 14.74 -13.72
N GLU A 88 -25.58 14.92 -12.44
CA GLU A 88 -26.42 14.42 -11.35
C GLU A 88 -26.48 12.88 -11.20
N VAL A 89 -25.44 12.14 -11.63
CA VAL A 89 -25.34 10.68 -11.44
C VAL A 89 -25.06 10.37 -9.95
N PRO A 90 -25.85 9.51 -9.29
CA PRO A 90 -25.65 9.14 -7.89
C PRO A 90 -24.29 8.46 -7.65
N ALA A 91 -23.62 8.80 -6.54
CA ALA A 91 -22.36 8.19 -6.17
C ALA A 91 -22.48 6.68 -5.89
N HIS A 92 -23.61 6.28 -5.30
CA HIS A 92 -23.91 4.90 -4.90
C HIS A 92 -24.59 4.08 -6.01
N ILE A 93 -24.54 4.52 -7.27
CA ILE A 93 -25.14 3.79 -8.38
C ILE A 93 -24.52 2.39 -8.53
N GLY A 94 -25.35 1.39 -8.82
CA GLY A 94 -24.92 0.05 -9.16
C GLY A 94 -24.31 -0.02 -10.56
N HIS A 95 -23.60 -1.10 -10.86
CA HIS A 95 -23.08 -1.37 -12.20
C HIS A 95 -24.22 -1.46 -13.23
N ALA A 96 -25.29 -2.19 -12.96
CA ALA A 96 -26.40 -2.36 -13.90
C ALA A 96 -27.08 -1.01 -14.22
N ASP A 97 -27.42 -0.25 -13.18
CA ASP A 97 -28.04 1.07 -13.33
C ASP A 97 -27.12 2.06 -14.05
N LEU A 98 -25.81 2.02 -13.77
CA LEU A 98 -24.82 2.88 -14.44
C LEU A 98 -24.69 2.53 -15.92
N LEU A 99 -24.68 1.23 -16.26
CA LEU A 99 -24.63 0.76 -17.64
C LEU A 99 -25.88 1.19 -18.40
N GLU A 100 -27.07 0.96 -17.85
CA GLU A 100 -28.33 1.37 -18.48
C GLU A 100 -28.38 2.90 -18.68
N THR A 101 -27.96 3.66 -17.66
CA THR A 101 -27.85 5.12 -17.70
C THR A 101 -26.90 5.58 -18.81
N GLY A 102 -25.74 4.93 -18.94
CA GLY A 102 -24.77 5.20 -20.01
C GLY A 102 -25.31 4.89 -21.40
N MET A 103 -25.90 3.70 -21.58
CA MET A 103 -26.48 3.27 -22.85
C MET A 103 -27.58 4.22 -23.32
N ARG A 104 -28.49 4.61 -22.42
CA ARG A 104 -29.57 5.57 -22.73
C ARG A 104 -29.01 6.91 -23.16
N ALA A 105 -27.94 7.38 -22.53
CA ALA A 105 -27.33 8.67 -22.85
C ALA A 105 -26.64 8.68 -24.20
N ILE A 106 -25.92 7.60 -24.56
CA ILE A 106 -25.23 7.54 -25.86
C ILE A 106 -26.12 7.11 -27.03
N THR A 107 -27.36 6.66 -26.78
CA THR A 107 -28.25 6.09 -27.82
C THR A 107 -28.47 7.04 -29.00
N HIS A 108 -28.63 8.35 -28.75
CA HIS A 108 -28.86 9.32 -29.82
C HIS A 108 -27.62 9.48 -30.72
N GLU A 109 -26.45 9.67 -30.11
CA GLU A 109 -25.19 9.80 -30.86
C GLU A 109 -24.82 8.48 -31.55
N TRP A 110 -25.16 7.34 -30.95
CA TRP A 110 -25.02 6.03 -31.58
C TRP A 110 -25.85 5.94 -32.86
N ARG A 111 -27.14 6.27 -32.83
CA ARG A 111 -27.99 6.25 -34.05
C ARG A 111 -27.47 7.21 -35.12
N ARG A 112 -26.96 8.37 -34.72
CA ARG A 112 -26.33 9.31 -35.66
C ARG A 112 -25.07 8.73 -36.31
N PHE A 113 -24.29 7.95 -35.58
CA PHE A 113 -23.09 7.32 -36.09
C PHE A 113 -23.37 6.05 -36.91
N ALA A 114 -24.24 5.15 -36.42
CA ALA A 114 -24.44 3.79 -36.91
C ALA A 114 -25.77 3.58 -37.66
N GLY A 115 -26.62 4.60 -37.78
CA GLY A 115 -27.96 4.46 -38.35
C GLY A 115 -28.88 3.62 -37.45
N GLU A 116 -29.58 2.67 -38.06
CA GLU A 116 -30.52 1.77 -37.37
C GLU A 116 -29.85 0.51 -36.80
N TYR A 117 -28.50 0.44 -36.78
CA TYR A 117 -27.81 -0.71 -36.20
C TYR A 117 -28.14 -0.84 -34.70
N PRO A 118 -28.67 -1.99 -34.23
CA PRO A 118 -29.04 -2.16 -32.83
C PRO A 118 -27.79 -2.26 -31.94
N LEU A 119 -27.78 -1.52 -30.83
CA LEU A 119 -26.75 -1.64 -29.80
C LEU A 119 -27.41 -1.97 -28.47
N SER A 120 -27.12 -3.16 -27.94
CA SER A 120 -27.60 -3.66 -26.66
C SER A 120 -26.59 -3.36 -25.54
N SER A 121 -27.05 -3.32 -24.29
CA SER A 121 -26.16 -3.28 -23.13
C SER A 121 -25.25 -4.51 -23.02
N ALA A 122 -25.65 -5.64 -23.60
CA ALA A 122 -24.83 -6.86 -23.67
C ALA A 122 -23.65 -6.75 -24.65
N ASP A 123 -23.69 -5.79 -25.57
CA ASP A 123 -22.66 -5.60 -26.60
C ASP A 123 -21.48 -4.74 -26.10
N VAL A 124 -21.57 -4.21 -24.88
CA VAL A 124 -20.56 -3.29 -24.35
C VAL A 124 -20.03 -3.76 -23.00
N VAL A 125 -18.78 -3.42 -22.74
CA VAL A 125 -18.10 -3.70 -21.46
C VAL A 125 -17.73 -2.38 -20.79
N MET A 126 -18.18 -2.15 -19.56
CA MET A 126 -17.84 -0.91 -18.84
C MET A 126 -16.40 -0.92 -18.34
N ARG A 127 -15.66 0.12 -18.69
CA ARG A 127 -14.29 0.36 -18.23
C ARG A 127 -14.14 1.77 -17.70
N ASP A 128 -13.18 1.97 -16.83
CA ASP A 128 -12.85 3.29 -16.32
C ASP A 128 -11.92 4.09 -17.26
N GLU A 129 -11.50 5.29 -16.83
CA GLU A 129 -10.55 6.13 -17.58
C GLU A 129 -9.15 5.51 -17.78
N LYS A 130 -8.79 4.51 -16.96
CA LYS A 130 -7.52 3.77 -17.02
C LYS A 130 -7.67 2.43 -17.75
N TRP A 131 -8.82 2.19 -18.38
CA TRP A 131 -9.17 0.96 -19.09
C TRP A 131 -9.34 -0.29 -18.20
N CYS A 132 -9.44 -0.12 -16.88
CA CYS A 132 -9.77 -1.18 -15.93
C CYS A 132 -11.24 -1.57 -16.06
N LEU A 133 -11.52 -2.87 -15.99
CA LEU A 133 -12.88 -3.42 -16.00
C LEU A 133 -13.65 -2.97 -14.75
N LEU A 134 -14.86 -2.45 -14.93
CA LEU A 134 -15.77 -2.18 -13.83
C LEU A 134 -16.60 -3.45 -13.57
N ILE A 135 -16.29 -4.14 -12.47
CA ILE A 135 -16.95 -5.41 -12.11
C ILE A 135 -18.14 -5.12 -11.18
N PRO A 136 -19.34 -5.66 -11.45
CA PRO A 136 -20.48 -5.53 -10.53
C PRO A 136 -20.13 -5.95 -9.10
N LYS A 137 -20.56 -5.17 -8.12
CA LYS A 137 -20.42 -5.51 -6.70
C LYS A 137 -21.63 -6.31 -6.22
N ASN A 138 -21.52 -6.95 -5.05
CA ASN A 138 -22.65 -7.60 -4.39
C ASN A 138 -22.81 -7.08 -2.95
N PRO A 139 -23.84 -6.27 -2.64
CA PRO A 139 -24.92 -5.83 -3.53
C PRO A 139 -24.39 -4.90 -4.65
N ASP A 140 -25.14 -4.81 -5.76
CA ASP A 140 -24.75 -4.00 -6.92
C ASP A 140 -24.96 -2.51 -6.65
N VAL A 141 -24.04 -1.92 -5.91
CA VAL A 141 -23.99 -0.51 -5.52
C VAL A 141 -22.55 -0.02 -5.53
N ASP A 142 -22.34 1.28 -5.49
CA ASP A 142 -21.01 1.87 -5.25
C ASP A 142 -19.94 1.53 -6.31
N ILE A 143 -20.35 1.36 -7.58
CA ILE A 143 -19.40 0.98 -8.65
C ILE A 143 -18.39 2.10 -8.99
N ILE A 144 -18.76 3.36 -8.74
CA ILE A 144 -17.96 4.56 -9.03
C ILE A 144 -17.83 5.52 -7.84
N SER A 145 -18.27 5.13 -6.64
CA SER A 145 -18.30 6.02 -5.46
C SER A 145 -16.91 6.51 -5.06
N ASP A 146 -15.89 5.68 -5.26
CA ASP A 146 -14.48 6.02 -5.02
C ASP A 146 -13.93 7.12 -5.95
N ARG A 147 -14.59 7.35 -7.09
CA ARG A 147 -14.15 8.36 -8.09
C ARG A 147 -14.75 9.73 -7.86
N PHE A 148 -15.84 9.82 -7.12
CA PHE A 148 -16.43 11.09 -6.71
C PHE A 148 -15.53 11.88 -5.75
N TYR A 149 -14.46 11.27 -5.23
CA TYR A 149 -13.47 11.94 -4.39
C TYR A 149 -12.60 12.94 -5.13
N PHE A 150 -12.59 13.03 -6.46
CA PHE A 150 -11.76 13.97 -7.21
C PHE A 150 -12.57 15.19 -7.67
N ARG A 151 -12.59 16.23 -6.81
CA ARG A 151 -13.45 17.45 -6.80
C ARG A 151 -13.58 18.26 -8.11
N THR A 152 -12.85 17.92 -9.16
CA THR A 152 -12.77 18.72 -10.39
C THR A 152 -12.81 17.92 -11.68
N ARG A 153 -12.88 16.59 -11.60
CA ARG A 153 -12.87 15.76 -12.81
C ARG A 153 -14.23 15.10 -12.99
N LYS A 154 -14.77 15.33 -14.19
CA LYS A 154 -15.79 14.48 -14.78
C LYS A 154 -15.30 13.03 -14.71
N ILE A 155 -16.10 12.14 -14.15
CA ILE A 155 -15.77 10.70 -14.14
C ILE A 155 -15.93 10.21 -15.58
N ILE A 156 -14.91 9.58 -16.15
CA ILE A 156 -14.98 9.04 -17.51
C ILE A 156 -15.23 7.53 -17.41
N ILE A 157 -16.30 7.09 -18.05
CA ILE A 157 -16.69 5.70 -18.22
C ILE A 157 -16.62 5.37 -19.71
N ASN A 158 -15.77 4.42 -20.06
CA ASN A 158 -15.64 3.91 -21.40
C ASN A 158 -16.57 2.70 -21.56
N LEU A 159 -17.54 2.80 -22.45
CA LEU A 159 -18.34 1.69 -22.95
C LEU A 159 -17.52 1.04 -24.06
N HIS A 160 -16.81 -0.04 -23.72
CA HIS A 160 -15.94 -0.73 -24.67
C HIS A 160 -16.77 -1.61 -25.60
N LEU A 161 -16.74 -1.30 -26.90
CA LEU A 161 -17.34 -2.08 -27.96
C LEU A 161 -16.29 -3.09 -28.48
N PRO A 162 -16.54 -4.41 -28.38
CA PRO A 162 -15.67 -5.43 -28.95
C PRO A 162 -15.40 -5.20 -30.45
N ASN A 163 -14.20 -5.57 -30.91
CA ASN A 163 -13.76 -5.30 -32.29
C ASN A 163 -14.69 -5.96 -33.33
N GLU A 164 -15.25 -7.13 -33.00
CA GLU A 164 -16.17 -7.89 -33.85
C GLU A 164 -17.44 -7.08 -34.12
N ILE A 165 -18.02 -6.48 -33.08
CA ILE A 165 -19.23 -5.67 -33.19
C ILE A 165 -18.92 -4.34 -33.87
N HIS A 166 -17.79 -3.71 -33.55
CA HIS A 166 -17.35 -2.49 -34.22
C HIS A 166 -17.18 -2.70 -35.73
N ASN A 167 -16.56 -3.81 -36.15
CA ASN A 167 -16.37 -4.14 -37.56
C ASN A 167 -17.71 -4.41 -38.26
N ALA A 168 -18.63 -5.13 -37.61
CA ALA A 168 -19.98 -5.34 -38.15
C ALA A 168 -20.73 -4.03 -38.40
N VAL A 169 -20.57 -3.04 -37.50
CA VAL A 169 -21.18 -1.71 -37.65
C VAL A 169 -20.57 -0.94 -38.83
N LEU A 170 -19.26 -1.04 -39.04
CA LEU A 170 -18.61 -0.38 -40.18
C LEU A 170 -19.11 -0.95 -41.51
N ILE A 171 -19.22 -2.28 -41.62
CA ILE A 171 -19.76 -2.97 -42.80
C ILE A 171 -21.20 -2.52 -43.05
N TYR A 172 -22.05 -2.55 -42.01
CA TYR A 172 -23.44 -2.10 -42.12
C TYR A 172 -23.56 -0.65 -42.65
N ARG A 173 -22.67 0.24 -42.20
CA ARG A 173 -22.66 1.63 -42.65
C ARG A 173 -22.25 1.78 -44.12
N GLU A 174 -21.26 1.02 -44.56
CA GLU A 174 -20.85 1.01 -45.97
C GLU A 174 -22.02 0.54 -46.85
N GLU A 175 -22.74 -0.51 -46.45
CA GLU A 175 -23.92 -0.99 -47.17
C GLU A 175 -25.06 0.04 -47.23
N GLN A 176 -25.30 0.80 -46.15
CA GLN A 176 -26.28 1.89 -46.15
C GLN A 176 -25.88 3.02 -47.11
N HIS A 177 -24.62 3.44 -47.08
CA HIS A 177 -24.12 4.47 -47.99
C HIS A 177 -24.22 4.03 -49.46
N GLU A 178 -23.86 2.79 -49.78
CA GLU A 178 -24.03 2.25 -51.13
C GLU A 178 -25.51 2.21 -51.55
N SER A 179 -26.42 1.86 -50.64
CA SER A 179 -27.86 1.85 -50.93
C SER A 179 -28.40 3.26 -51.19
N GLU A 180 -27.96 4.26 -50.43
CA GLU A 180 -28.32 5.67 -50.63
C GLU A 180 -27.80 6.21 -51.97
N ASP A 181 -26.55 5.91 -52.32
CA ASP A 181 -25.95 6.32 -53.60
C ASP A 181 -26.68 5.67 -54.78
N ARG A 182 -27.02 4.37 -54.70
CA ARG A 182 -27.82 3.69 -55.72
C ARG A 182 -29.22 4.31 -55.84
N ALA A 183 -29.86 4.67 -54.72
CA ALA A 183 -31.17 5.31 -54.73
C ALA A 183 -31.11 6.72 -55.35
N LEU A 184 -30.04 7.48 -55.09
CA LEU A 184 -29.81 8.79 -55.69
C LEU A 184 -29.60 8.69 -57.20
N VAL A 185 -28.77 7.75 -57.65
CA VAL A 185 -28.55 7.48 -59.09
C VAL A 185 -29.87 7.11 -59.76
N ALA A 186 -30.64 6.19 -59.18
CA ALA A 186 -31.96 5.81 -59.71
C ALA A 186 -32.94 6.99 -59.78
N SER A 187 -32.90 7.91 -58.81
CA SER A 187 -33.73 9.13 -58.79
C SER A 187 -33.32 10.12 -59.89
N VAL A 188 -32.01 10.29 -60.13
CA VAL A 188 -31.48 11.12 -61.21
C VAL A 188 -31.84 10.53 -62.58
N GLU A 189 -31.67 9.23 -62.77
CA GLU A 189 -32.05 8.53 -64.02
C GLU A 189 -33.54 8.67 -64.31
N LYS A 190 -34.39 8.54 -63.28
CA LYS A 190 -35.84 8.74 -63.41
C LYS A 190 -36.20 10.18 -63.81
N SER A 191 -35.48 11.16 -63.26
CA SER A 191 -35.68 12.59 -63.58
C SER A 191 -35.23 12.93 -65.01
N ILE A 192 -34.15 12.31 -65.50
CA ILE A 192 -33.69 12.45 -66.89
C ILE A 192 -34.71 11.81 -67.84
N ALA A 193 -35.22 10.62 -67.52
CA ALA A 193 -36.22 9.94 -68.33
C ALA A 193 -37.51 10.77 -68.46
N SER A 194 -38.00 11.39 -67.38
CA SER A 194 -39.20 12.23 -67.41
C SER A 194 -39.05 13.55 -68.19
N ASN A 195 -37.84 14.11 -68.28
CA ASN A 195 -37.58 15.35 -69.02
C ASN A 195 -37.35 15.15 -70.52
N SER A 196 -37.25 13.90 -71.00
CA SER A 196 -36.99 13.60 -72.41
C SER A 196 -38.24 13.66 -73.32
N HIS A 197 -39.42 14.01 -72.78
CA HIS A 197 -40.69 13.99 -73.51
C HIS A 197 -41.37 15.34 -73.78
N GLU A 198 -40.75 16.49 -73.48
CA GLU A 198 -41.20 17.77 -74.03
C GLU A 198 -40.40 18.16 -75.28
N PRO A 199 -41.07 18.32 -76.45
CA PRO A 199 -40.41 18.82 -77.64
C PRO A 199 -39.97 20.28 -77.41
N VAL A 200 -38.66 20.49 -77.38
CA VAL A 200 -38.05 21.81 -77.34
C VAL A 200 -38.38 22.53 -78.66
N THR A 201 -39.48 23.27 -78.69
CA THR A 201 -39.69 24.33 -79.68
C THR A 201 -38.67 25.43 -79.41
N ALA A 202 -37.67 25.51 -80.30
CA ALA A 202 -36.64 26.54 -80.29
C ALA A 202 -37.26 27.94 -80.42
N PRO A 203 -37.02 28.87 -79.50
CA PRO A 203 -37.17 30.29 -79.77
C PRO A 203 -35.87 30.84 -80.36
N ALA A 204 -36.04 31.58 -81.45
CA ALA A 204 -34.99 32.26 -82.17
C ALA A 204 -34.21 33.26 -81.30
N ALA A 205 -32.95 33.42 -81.69
CA ALA A 205 -31.97 34.33 -81.13
C ALA A 205 -32.49 35.76 -80.90
N THR A 206 -32.11 36.36 -79.77
CA THR A 206 -31.90 37.81 -79.70
C THR A 206 -30.59 38.08 -78.97
N VAL A 207 -29.61 38.53 -79.74
CA VAL A 207 -28.32 39.05 -79.29
C VAL A 207 -28.55 40.32 -78.49
N ARG A 208 -28.16 40.34 -77.21
CA ARG A 208 -27.84 41.59 -76.49
C ARG A 208 -26.63 41.42 -75.59
N ALA A 209 -25.77 42.43 -75.68
CA ALA A 209 -24.44 42.53 -75.12
C ALA A 209 -24.40 42.70 -73.58
N ALA A 210 -23.30 42.20 -72.99
CA ALA A 210 -22.53 42.57 -71.79
C ALA A 210 -23.15 43.54 -70.73
N PRO A 211 -22.79 43.38 -69.43
CA PRO A 211 -21.53 43.98 -68.99
C PRO A 211 -20.70 43.15 -67.98
N LYS A 212 -19.39 43.41 -68.03
CA LYS A 212 -18.36 42.96 -67.09
C LYS A 212 -18.61 43.52 -65.68
N GLY A 213 -18.88 42.65 -64.71
CA GLY A 213 -18.86 42.96 -63.28
C GLY A 213 -17.55 42.50 -62.63
N LYS A 214 -16.66 43.45 -62.32
CA LYS A 214 -15.47 43.25 -61.48
C LYS A 214 -15.91 43.15 -60.01
N GLY A 215 -15.79 41.98 -59.40
CA GLY A 215 -15.96 41.77 -57.97
C GLY A 215 -14.65 41.33 -57.31
N LYS A 216 -13.87 42.30 -56.82
CA LYS A 216 -12.75 42.07 -55.89
C LYS A 216 -13.32 41.72 -54.51
N SER A 217 -12.99 40.57 -53.93
CA SER A 217 -13.04 40.38 -52.48
C SER A 217 -11.83 39.58 -51.99
N LYS A 218 -11.13 40.21 -51.06
CA LYS A 218 -9.80 39.90 -50.54
C LYS A 218 -9.75 38.56 -49.81
N SER A 219 -8.80 37.72 -50.18
CA SER A 219 -8.26 36.64 -49.36
C SER A 219 -7.52 37.23 -48.15
N LYS A 220 -8.03 36.98 -46.93
CA LYS A 220 -7.24 37.13 -45.69
C LYS A 220 -6.62 35.78 -45.37
N GLY A 221 -5.36 35.60 -45.77
CA GLY A 221 -4.49 34.58 -45.21
C GLY A 221 -4.18 34.90 -43.75
N LYS A 222 -4.40 33.93 -42.85
CA LYS A 222 -3.82 33.96 -41.50
C LYS A 222 -2.55 33.12 -41.52
N GLY A 223 -1.44 33.81 -41.29
CA GLY A 223 -0.10 33.26 -41.22
C GLY A 223 0.09 32.31 -40.05
N LYS A 224 0.96 31.35 -40.31
CA LYS A 224 1.60 30.40 -39.40
C LYS A 224 2.73 31.15 -38.68
N PRO A 225 2.85 31.13 -37.33
CA PRO A 225 4.03 31.65 -36.68
C PRO A 225 5.09 30.55 -36.56
N GLU A 226 6.24 30.77 -37.20
CA GLU A 226 7.50 30.08 -36.92
C GLU A 226 8.02 30.54 -35.54
N GLY A 227 8.17 29.58 -34.63
CA GLY A 227 8.80 29.77 -33.33
C GLY A 227 10.31 29.59 -33.43
N LYS A 228 11.02 30.70 -33.27
CA LYS A 228 12.48 30.82 -33.17
C LYS A 228 13.06 29.99 -32.02
N GLY A 229 14.21 29.37 -32.29
CA GLY A 229 15.02 28.69 -31.31
C GLY A 229 15.71 29.60 -30.29
N LYS A 230 16.24 28.94 -29.26
CA LYS A 230 17.28 29.45 -28.38
C LYS A 230 18.28 28.32 -28.18
N GLY A 231 19.49 28.53 -28.71
CA GLY A 231 20.67 27.78 -28.30
C GLY A 231 21.10 28.19 -26.89
N LYS A 232 21.80 27.29 -26.21
CA LYS A 232 22.62 27.60 -25.05
C LYS A 232 23.89 26.75 -25.12
N GLU A 233 25.01 27.45 -25.22
CA GLU A 233 26.41 27.01 -25.08
C GLU A 233 26.59 26.29 -23.72
N VAL A 234 27.22 25.12 -23.65
CA VAL A 234 28.68 24.85 -23.53
C VAL A 234 29.35 25.69 -22.44
N GLU A 235 29.62 25.06 -21.29
CA GLU A 235 30.70 25.41 -20.38
C GLU A 235 31.40 24.12 -19.95
N ASP A 236 32.65 24.00 -20.40
CA ASP A 236 33.66 23.08 -19.91
C ASP A 236 34.17 23.55 -18.54
N SER A 237 34.36 22.62 -17.61
CA SER A 237 35.33 22.84 -16.52
C SER A 237 35.92 21.51 -16.04
N ALA A 238 37.16 21.28 -16.45
CA ALA A 238 38.09 20.33 -15.87
C ALA A 238 38.72 20.91 -14.58
N ILE A 239 38.75 20.13 -13.49
CA ILE A 239 39.63 20.28 -12.32
C ILE A 239 39.81 18.85 -11.78
N ASP A 240 40.92 18.17 -12.08
CA ASP A 240 42.24 18.19 -11.44
C ASP A 240 42.39 17.23 -10.26
N GLN A 241 43.47 16.47 -10.34
CA GLN A 241 43.89 15.38 -9.48
C GLN A 241 44.59 15.94 -8.25
N SER A 242 44.34 15.40 -7.06
CA SER A 242 45.35 15.42 -6.02
C SER A 242 45.27 14.19 -5.12
N VAL A 243 46.35 13.43 -5.24
CA VAL A 243 46.85 12.37 -4.38
C VAL A 243 47.03 12.86 -2.94
N SER A 244 46.66 12.03 -1.96
CA SER A 244 47.37 11.96 -0.69
C SER A 244 47.32 10.53 -0.14
N ASN A 245 48.51 9.94 -0.04
CA ASN A 245 48.82 8.71 0.67
C ASN A 245 48.71 8.88 2.19
N ASP A 246 48.87 7.73 2.87
CA ASP A 246 49.22 7.53 4.28
C ASP A 246 48.02 7.44 5.24
N ASP A 247 47.69 6.21 5.69
CA ASP A 247 48.32 5.68 6.90
C ASP A 247 47.92 4.21 7.16
N ASP A 248 48.95 3.43 7.49
CA ASP A 248 48.93 2.06 8.01
C ASP A 248 48.14 1.94 9.31
N GLN A 249 47.35 0.86 9.46
CA GLN A 249 47.22 0.17 10.76
C GLN A 249 46.60 -1.24 10.66
N TYR A 250 47.53 -2.21 10.63
CA TYR A 250 47.55 -3.55 11.21
C TYR A 250 46.41 -3.93 12.20
N TYR A 251 45.73 -5.08 12.03
CA TYR A 251 45.22 -6.01 13.06
C TYR A 251 44.58 -7.28 12.43
N PRO A 252 44.36 -8.39 13.16
CA PRO A 252 44.89 -9.70 12.81
C PRO A 252 43.90 -10.65 12.10
N THR A 253 44.48 -11.58 11.35
CA THR A 253 43.88 -12.77 10.78
C THR A 253 43.22 -13.65 11.85
N ILE A 254 41.93 -13.94 11.69
CA ILE A 254 41.23 -15.00 12.43
C ILE A 254 41.01 -16.16 11.46
N ASN A 255 41.56 -17.30 11.83
CA ASN A 255 41.47 -18.55 11.10
C ASN A 255 40.02 -19.00 10.94
N SER A 256 39.69 -19.29 9.68
CA SER A 256 38.58 -20.12 9.25
C SER A 256 38.78 -21.55 9.76
N ASP A 257 37.85 -22.05 10.57
CA ASP A 257 37.44 -23.46 10.62
C ASP A 257 36.21 -23.57 11.53
N GLY A 258 35.06 -23.94 10.95
CA GLY A 258 33.81 -24.04 11.70
C GLY A 258 32.61 -24.33 10.81
N GLU A 259 32.63 -25.49 10.14
CA GLU A 259 31.42 -26.11 9.63
C GLU A 259 30.38 -26.26 10.75
N GLN A 260 29.22 -25.62 10.62
CA GLN A 260 28.03 -26.00 11.38
C GLN A 260 26.90 -26.31 10.39
N GLY A 261 26.84 -27.60 10.02
CA GLY A 261 25.68 -28.21 9.40
C GLY A 261 24.54 -28.38 10.41
N PHE A 262 23.32 -28.10 9.96
CA PHE A 262 22.07 -28.39 10.66
C PHE A 262 21.86 -29.91 10.81
N PRO A 263 21.56 -30.46 12.00
CA PRO A 263 21.09 -31.83 12.10
C PRO A 263 19.56 -31.93 12.22
N LEU A 264 18.99 -32.75 11.34
CA LEU A 264 17.69 -33.40 11.46
C LEU A 264 17.64 -34.25 12.73
N LEU A 265 16.59 -34.10 13.54
CA LEU A 265 16.34 -34.90 14.74
C LEU A 265 15.17 -35.87 14.53
N LEU A 266 15.51 -37.16 14.42
CA LEU A 266 14.64 -38.32 14.65
C LEU A 266 15.06 -38.98 15.97
N GLY A 267 14.08 -39.43 16.75
CA GLY A 267 14.23 -40.64 17.57
C GLY A 267 14.49 -40.50 19.08
N ALA A 268 13.39 -40.66 19.83
CA ALA A 268 13.19 -41.63 20.92
C ALA A 268 14.05 -41.64 22.22
N SER A 269 13.30 -41.52 23.33
CA SER A 269 13.37 -42.30 24.59
C SER A 269 14.71 -42.48 25.32
N SER A 270 14.79 -42.06 26.59
CA SER A 270 14.46 -42.90 27.76
C SER A 270 14.95 -42.29 29.08
N SER A 271 14.14 -42.57 30.09
CA SER A 271 14.35 -42.52 31.55
C SER A 271 15.77 -42.73 32.10
N SER A 272 16.15 -41.99 33.15
CA SER A 272 16.12 -42.46 34.56
C SER A 272 17.05 -41.68 35.52
N SER A 273 16.49 -41.45 36.71
CA SER A 273 17.07 -41.28 38.07
C SER A 273 18.57 -41.08 38.33
N SER A 274 18.88 -40.06 39.14
CA SER A 274 19.46 -40.21 40.51
C SER A 274 19.60 -38.83 41.18
N MET A 275 18.83 -38.53 42.23
CA MET A 275 19.28 -38.52 43.64
C MET A 275 20.70 -38.00 43.91
N ILE A 276 20.82 -36.75 44.38
CA ILE A 276 21.79 -36.35 45.43
C ILE A 276 21.10 -35.36 46.37
N GLN A 277 20.93 -35.78 47.63
CA GLN A 277 20.51 -34.95 48.76
C GLN A 277 21.73 -34.22 49.33
N SER A 278 21.58 -32.92 49.63
CA SER A 278 22.51 -32.20 50.51
C SER A 278 21.72 -31.27 51.42
N LYS A 279 21.56 -31.72 52.67
CA LYS A 279 20.99 -30.98 53.80
C LYS A 279 22.05 -30.02 54.37
N ARG A 280 21.68 -28.75 54.60
CA ARG A 280 22.28 -27.93 55.67
C ARG A 280 21.17 -27.19 56.42
N PRO A 281 21.06 -27.36 57.75
CA PRO A 281 20.12 -26.61 58.58
C PRO A 281 20.77 -25.30 59.06
N ILE A 282 20.06 -24.18 58.93
CA ILE A 282 20.41 -22.92 59.59
C ILE A 282 19.41 -22.67 60.71
N THR A 283 19.97 -22.45 61.88
CA THR A 283 19.39 -22.24 63.21
C THR A 283 18.53 -20.96 63.30
N PRO A 284 17.41 -20.98 64.03
CA PRO A 284 16.66 -19.77 64.36
C PRO A 284 17.26 -19.04 65.58
N PRO A 285 17.26 -17.70 65.62
CA PRO A 285 17.74 -16.94 66.76
C PRO A 285 16.74 -16.95 67.94
N ARG A 286 17.33 -16.93 69.14
CA ARG A 286 16.70 -16.93 70.47
C ARG A 286 15.78 -15.72 70.72
N PRO A 287 14.75 -15.87 71.58
CA PRO A 287 13.80 -14.82 71.94
C PRO A 287 14.36 -13.86 73.01
N SER A 288 14.20 -12.56 72.78
CA SER A 288 14.51 -11.50 73.75
C SER A 288 13.36 -11.32 74.75
N THR A 289 13.75 -11.12 76.00
CA THR A 289 12.92 -10.95 77.19
C THR A 289 12.04 -9.68 77.17
N LYS A 290 10.82 -9.87 77.68
CA LYS A 290 9.70 -8.92 77.80
C LYS A 290 10.00 -7.73 78.73
N ARG A 291 9.50 -6.53 78.35
CA ARG A 291 9.02 -5.49 79.28
C ARG A 291 7.50 -5.37 79.12
N PRO A 292 6.71 -5.22 80.19
CA PRO A 292 5.27 -5.01 80.09
C PRO A 292 4.97 -3.56 79.73
N LEU A 293 4.18 -3.35 78.67
CA LEU A 293 3.57 -2.07 78.33
C LEU A 293 2.10 -2.05 78.81
N PRO A 294 1.58 -0.88 79.22
CA PRO A 294 0.28 -0.74 79.85
C PRO A 294 -0.86 -0.93 78.85
N GLU A 295 -1.96 -1.50 79.36
CA GLU A 295 -3.19 -1.80 78.63
C GLU A 295 -3.79 -0.54 77.98
N SER A 296 -3.93 -0.59 76.65
CA SER A 296 -4.62 0.44 75.86
C SER A 296 -6.10 0.03 75.68
N PRO A 297 -7.06 0.95 75.84
CA PRO A 297 -8.48 0.65 75.81
C PRO A 297 -8.94 0.19 74.42
N GLY A 298 -9.72 -0.90 74.42
CA GLY A 298 -10.18 -1.69 73.28
C GLY A 298 -10.44 -0.95 71.98
N SER A 299 -9.59 -1.20 70.99
CA SER A 299 -9.95 -1.10 69.58
C SER A 299 -11.00 -2.19 69.28
N PRO A 300 -12.10 -1.89 68.56
CA PRO A 300 -13.09 -2.90 68.21
C PRO A 300 -12.41 -4.02 67.40
N GLU A 301 -12.48 -5.25 67.90
CA GLU A 301 -12.00 -6.42 67.18
C GLU A 301 -12.79 -6.53 65.87
N VAL A 302 -12.11 -6.26 64.75
CA VAL A 302 -12.64 -6.59 63.44
C VAL A 302 -12.75 -8.10 63.39
N SER A 303 -13.98 -8.62 63.38
CA SER A 303 -14.21 -10.06 63.40
C SER A 303 -13.55 -10.71 62.18
N ARG A 304 -13.07 -11.94 62.35
CA ARG A 304 -12.51 -12.75 61.25
C ARG A 304 -13.51 -12.88 60.09
N GLU A 305 -14.81 -12.94 60.38
CA GLU A 305 -15.88 -12.87 59.39
C GLU A 305 -15.89 -11.56 58.60
N ASP A 306 -15.72 -10.41 59.26
CA ASP A 306 -15.70 -9.10 58.58
C ASP A 306 -14.44 -8.90 57.75
N MET A 307 -13.32 -9.43 58.22
CA MET A 307 -12.07 -9.47 57.46
C MET A 307 -12.21 -10.38 56.21
N MET A 308 -12.86 -11.54 56.35
CA MET A 308 -13.17 -12.43 55.23
C MET A 308 -14.22 -11.83 54.28
N ARG A 309 -15.17 -11.03 54.76
CA ARG A 309 -16.11 -10.27 53.92
C ARG A 309 -15.41 -9.15 53.16
N LEU A 310 -14.45 -8.46 53.76
CA LEU A 310 -13.62 -7.45 53.09
C LEU A 310 -12.74 -8.06 52.01
N VAL A 311 -12.10 -9.21 52.29
CA VAL A 311 -11.31 -9.96 51.31
C VAL A 311 -12.19 -10.53 50.18
N LYS A 312 -13.40 -11.01 50.48
CA LYS A 312 -14.36 -11.45 49.44
C LYS A 312 -14.96 -10.30 48.63
N ARG A 313 -15.02 -9.09 49.19
CA ARG A 313 -15.44 -7.86 48.49
C ARG A 313 -14.34 -7.24 47.64
N GLN A 314 -13.07 -7.63 47.84
CA GLN A 314 -12.05 -7.48 46.80
C GLN A 314 -12.35 -8.51 45.70
N THR A 315 -13.42 -8.28 44.95
CA THR A 315 -13.54 -8.86 43.61
C THR A 315 -12.28 -8.45 42.86
N TYR A 316 -11.45 -9.42 42.48
CA TYR A 316 -10.29 -9.18 41.62
C TYR A 316 -10.72 -8.24 40.51
N SER A 317 -10.10 -7.05 40.46
CA SER A 317 -10.24 -6.14 39.34
C SER A 317 -10.17 -6.97 38.06
N SER A 318 -11.14 -6.80 37.17
CA SER A 318 -11.19 -7.59 35.94
C SER A 318 -9.81 -7.54 35.29
N LYS A 319 -9.35 -8.60 34.61
CA LYS A 319 -8.03 -8.59 33.94
C LYS A 319 -7.80 -7.33 33.09
N SER A 320 -8.89 -6.73 32.58
CA SER A 320 -8.86 -5.45 31.85
C SER A 320 -8.49 -4.23 32.72
N GLU A 321 -8.96 -4.15 33.97
CA GLU A 321 -8.65 -3.06 34.91
C GLU A 321 -7.20 -3.14 35.41
N LEU A 322 -6.72 -4.36 35.70
CA LEU A 322 -5.32 -4.56 36.06
C LEU A 322 -4.38 -4.29 34.87
N GLY A 323 -4.80 -4.63 33.66
CA GLY A 323 -4.08 -4.31 32.43
C GLY A 323 -3.93 -2.81 32.22
N ALA A 324 -5.01 -2.05 32.40
CA ALA A 324 -4.97 -0.58 32.33
C ALA A 324 -3.99 0.02 33.35
N PHE A 325 -3.91 -0.54 34.56
CA PHE A 325 -2.93 -0.13 35.57
C PHE A 325 -1.48 -0.45 35.16
N LEU A 326 -1.26 -1.59 34.51
CA LEU A 326 0.06 -2.03 34.05
C LEU A 326 0.49 -1.41 32.71
N GLY A 327 -0.36 -0.58 32.09
CA GLY A 327 -0.10 -0.06 30.76
C GLY A 327 -0.04 -1.17 29.71
N GLN A 328 -0.88 -2.20 29.84
CA GLN A 328 -0.94 -3.35 28.94
C GLN A 328 -2.38 -3.70 28.58
N VAL A 329 -2.60 -4.10 27.33
CA VAL A 329 -3.87 -4.68 26.86
C VAL A 329 -3.61 -6.12 26.45
N SER A 330 -4.34 -7.03 27.06
CA SER A 330 -4.31 -8.47 26.74
C SER A 330 -5.60 -8.88 26.03
N MET A 331 -5.47 -9.58 24.92
CA MET A 331 -6.60 -10.04 24.12
C MET A 331 -6.32 -11.44 23.54
N VAL A 332 -7.38 -12.23 23.37
CA VAL A 332 -7.30 -13.50 22.63
C VAL A 332 -7.40 -13.17 21.14
N VAL A 333 -6.50 -13.74 20.35
CA VAL A 333 -6.41 -13.57 18.90
C VAL A 333 -6.36 -14.93 18.22
N VAL A 334 -6.87 -14.99 17.01
CA VAL A 334 -6.54 -16.05 16.05
C VAL A 334 -5.41 -15.52 15.17
N VAL A 335 -4.29 -16.23 15.16
CA VAL A 335 -3.08 -15.85 14.42
C VAL A 335 -2.92 -16.77 13.24
N HIS A 336 -2.62 -16.20 12.08
CA HIS A 336 -2.31 -16.84 10.81
C HIS A 336 -0.84 -16.51 10.47
N PRO A 337 0.13 -17.33 10.89
CA PRO A 337 1.55 -17.10 10.58
C PRO A 337 1.79 -17.12 9.08
N MET A 338 2.67 -16.26 8.56
CA MET A 338 3.06 -16.27 7.15
C MET A 338 3.68 -17.63 6.78
N ARG A 339 3.24 -18.19 5.65
CA ARG A 339 3.88 -19.36 5.06
C ARG A 339 5.17 -18.93 4.39
N LEU A 340 6.31 -19.36 4.92
CA LEU A 340 7.61 -19.07 4.31
C LEU A 340 7.76 -19.91 3.05
N MET A 341 8.03 -19.23 1.94
CA MET A 341 8.25 -19.83 0.64
C MET A 341 9.73 -19.75 0.29
N SER A 342 10.22 -20.80 -0.37
CA SER A 342 11.65 -20.91 -0.67
C SER A 342 12.00 -20.47 -2.10
N SER A 343 11.01 -20.32 -2.97
CA SER A 343 11.21 -20.10 -4.40
C SER A 343 10.12 -19.22 -5.03
N LEU A 344 10.42 -18.64 -6.19
CA LEU A 344 9.46 -17.90 -7.00
C LEU A 344 8.38 -18.81 -7.61
N ASP A 345 8.68 -20.09 -7.84
CA ASP A 345 7.69 -21.06 -8.34
C ASP A 345 6.58 -21.30 -7.31
N GLU A 346 6.92 -21.40 -6.02
CA GLU A 346 5.93 -21.48 -4.94
C GLU A 346 5.04 -20.25 -4.87
N LEU A 347 5.56 -19.06 -5.21
CA LEU A 347 4.76 -17.83 -5.28
C LEU A 347 3.84 -17.82 -6.50
N ARG A 348 4.25 -18.42 -7.62
CA ARG A 348 3.43 -18.50 -8.85
C ARG A 348 2.16 -19.31 -8.62
N ASP A 349 2.24 -20.34 -7.80
CA ASP A 349 1.13 -21.25 -7.51
C ASP A 349 0.13 -20.66 -6.48
N LEU A 350 0.38 -19.46 -5.97
CA LEU A 350 -0.58 -18.75 -5.12
C LEU A 350 -1.71 -18.18 -5.97
N ASP A 351 -2.93 -18.71 -5.77
CA ASP A 351 -4.15 -18.07 -6.25
C ASP A 351 -4.22 -16.63 -5.72
N SER A 352 -4.29 -15.66 -6.64
CA SER A 352 -4.17 -14.22 -6.38
C SER A 352 -5.27 -13.71 -5.42
N GLY A 353 -6.39 -14.44 -5.31
CA GLY A 353 -7.58 -14.05 -4.55
C GLY A 353 -7.61 -14.48 -3.08
N ASP A 354 -6.98 -15.59 -2.69
CA ASP A 354 -7.13 -16.15 -1.34
C ASP A 354 -5.92 -15.89 -0.44
N TRP A 355 -6.07 -14.94 0.48
CA TRP A 355 -5.04 -14.61 1.46
C TRP A 355 -4.69 -15.78 2.40
N GLN A 356 -5.58 -16.76 2.56
CA GLN A 356 -5.32 -17.91 3.43
C GLN A 356 -4.15 -18.74 2.90
N ASN A 357 -3.94 -18.77 1.58
CA ASN A 357 -2.80 -19.45 0.96
C ASN A 357 -1.44 -18.82 1.31
N LEU A 358 -1.44 -17.54 1.73
CA LEU A 358 -0.25 -16.84 2.21
C LEU A 358 0.14 -17.26 3.64
N CYS A 359 -0.73 -17.97 4.34
CA CYS A 359 -0.60 -18.26 5.76
C CYS A 359 -0.56 -19.77 6.03
N MET A 360 0.09 -20.13 7.13
CA MET A 360 -0.03 -21.45 7.75
C MET A 360 -1.39 -21.60 8.44
N SER A 361 -1.69 -22.82 8.90
CA SER A 361 -2.86 -23.09 9.73
C SER A 361 -2.95 -22.13 10.91
N SER A 362 -4.16 -21.59 11.12
CA SER A 362 -4.42 -20.65 12.19
C SER A 362 -4.24 -21.27 13.57
N GLN A 363 -3.79 -20.49 14.54
CA GLN A 363 -3.69 -20.91 15.95
C GLN A 363 -4.22 -19.83 16.89
N ALA A 364 -4.88 -20.25 17.97
CA ALA A 364 -5.29 -19.33 19.03
C ALA A 364 -4.06 -18.89 19.84
N ALA A 365 -3.96 -17.61 20.12
CA ALA A 365 -2.92 -17.04 20.96
C ALA A 365 -3.46 -15.91 21.84
N THR A 366 -2.70 -15.55 22.86
CA THR A 366 -2.91 -14.34 23.65
C THR A 366 -1.91 -13.29 23.19
N LEU A 367 -2.41 -12.16 22.69
CA LEU A 367 -1.63 -10.99 22.35
C LEU A 367 -1.67 -10.00 23.51
N ILE A 368 -0.50 -9.59 23.99
CA ILE A 368 -0.31 -8.62 25.07
C ILE A 368 0.41 -7.42 24.48
N LEU A 369 -0.26 -6.29 24.32
CA LEU A 369 0.31 -5.05 23.78
C LEU A 369 0.57 -4.05 24.90
N HIS A 370 1.71 -3.36 24.84
CA HIS A 370 1.98 -2.22 25.71
C HIS A 370 1.17 -1.01 25.24
N THR A 371 0.42 -0.37 26.15
CA THR A 371 -0.39 0.81 25.86
C THR A 371 0.32 2.14 26.12
N ASP A 372 1.58 2.11 26.57
CA ASP A 372 2.38 3.34 26.70
C ASP A 372 2.54 3.99 25.32
N SER A 373 1.90 5.14 25.13
CA SER A 373 1.93 5.90 23.87
C SER A 373 3.35 6.29 23.46
N ARG A 374 4.30 6.36 24.40
CA ARG A 374 5.72 6.62 24.10
C ARG A 374 6.39 5.47 23.35
N ARG A 375 5.80 4.26 23.39
CA ARG A 375 6.27 3.09 22.64
C ARG A 375 5.52 2.89 21.33
N GLN A 376 4.45 3.65 21.08
CA GLN A 376 3.74 3.56 19.82
C GLN A 376 4.47 4.34 18.74
N MET A 377 4.75 3.69 17.62
CA MET A 377 5.33 4.34 16.45
C MET A 377 4.22 4.58 15.43
N ILE A 378 4.02 5.83 15.06
CA ILE A 378 2.99 6.23 14.10
C ILE A 378 3.67 6.42 12.73
N GLY A 379 3.40 5.51 11.81
CA GLY A 379 3.81 5.61 10.42
C GLY A 379 2.82 6.40 9.57
N ALA A 380 3.00 6.32 8.25
CA ALA A 380 2.14 7.02 7.29
C ALA A 380 0.67 6.57 7.38
N PHE A 381 0.41 5.27 7.54
CA PHE A 381 -0.94 4.69 7.59
C PHE A 381 -1.09 3.56 8.63
N LYS A 382 -0.01 3.20 9.32
CA LYS A 382 0.04 2.16 10.37
C LYS A 382 0.45 2.77 11.71
N ILE A 383 -0.11 2.24 12.79
CA ILE A 383 0.40 2.41 14.16
C ILE A 383 1.03 1.08 14.54
N ALA A 384 2.31 1.11 14.92
CA ALA A 384 3.02 -0.03 15.47
C ALA A 384 2.98 0.03 16.99
N SER A 385 2.50 -1.04 17.61
CA SER A 385 2.51 -1.25 19.06
C SER A 385 3.37 -2.47 19.38
N PHE A 386 4.20 -2.38 20.42
CA PHE A 386 5.08 -3.47 20.81
C PHE A 386 4.46 -4.29 21.94
N GLY A 387 4.77 -5.57 21.98
CA GLY A 387 4.18 -6.47 22.96
C GLY A 387 4.73 -7.88 22.87
N SER A 388 3.93 -8.82 23.36
CA SER A 388 4.23 -10.24 23.26
C SER A 388 3.03 -11.09 22.85
N VAL A 389 3.32 -12.28 22.33
CA VAL A 389 2.33 -13.29 21.94
C VAL A 389 2.63 -14.63 22.62
N SER A 390 1.60 -15.30 23.10
CA SER A 390 1.69 -16.61 23.77
C SER A 390 0.60 -17.58 23.30
N PRO A 391 0.96 -18.79 22.81
CA PRO A 391 2.32 -19.27 22.60
C PRO A 391 3.07 -18.43 21.56
N GLY A 392 4.41 -18.52 21.56
CA GLY A 392 5.22 -17.83 20.55
C GLY A 392 4.87 -18.32 19.15
N ILE A 393 4.77 -17.40 18.18
CA ILE A 393 4.24 -17.69 16.83
C ILE A 393 5.35 -17.86 15.78
N PHE A 394 6.53 -17.27 16.02
CA PHE A 394 7.66 -17.33 15.09
C PHE A 394 8.63 -18.43 15.52
N ARG A 395 8.42 -19.65 15.01
CA ARG A 395 9.20 -20.85 15.39
C ARG A 395 10.68 -20.75 15.05
N LEU A 396 11.03 -20.01 13.99
CA LEU A 396 12.41 -19.86 13.52
C LEU A 396 13.24 -18.89 14.36
N ALA A 397 12.62 -18.20 15.32
CA ALA A 397 13.31 -17.30 16.23
C ALA A 397 12.95 -17.65 17.68
N PRO A 398 13.39 -18.80 18.22
CA PRO A 398 12.94 -19.31 19.52
C PRO A 398 13.18 -18.34 20.68
N GLU A 399 14.24 -17.51 20.61
CA GLU A 399 14.53 -16.50 21.63
C GLU A 399 13.64 -15.26 21.56
N SER A 400 13.16 -14.88 20.36
CA SER A 400 12.34 -13.69 20.14
C SER A 400 10.90 -13.99 19.77
N GLY A 401 10.51 -15.25 19.62
CA GLY A 401 9.21 -15.68 19.09
C GLY A 401 8.02 -15.28 19.95
N HIS A 402 8.28 -14.74 21.14
CA HIS A 402 7.31 -14.10 22.01
C HIS A 402 7.17 -12.61 21.75
N ALA A 403 8.24 -11.88 21.42
CA ALA A 403 8.19 -10.43 21.23
C ALA A 403 7.65 -10.09 19.84
N VAL A 404 6.63 -9.23 19.77
CA VAL A 404 5.97 -8.85 18.52
C VAL A 404 5.82 -7.34 18.37
N CYS A 405 5.98 -6.87 17.14
CA CYS A 405 5.50 -5.58 16.68
C CYS A 405 4.14 -5.78 16.02
N ALA A 406 3.07 -5.32 16.65
CA ALA A 406 1.72 -5.37 16.12
C ALA A 406 1.37 -4.07 15.40
N LYS A 407 1.21 -4.15 14.09
CA LYS A 407 0.86 -3.03 13.21
C LYS A 407 -0.64 -3.04 12.94
N GLN A 408 -1.29 -1.90 13.11
CA GLN A 408 -2.69 -1.69 12.82
C GLN A 408 -2.86 -0.50 11.89
N SER A 409 -3.71 -0.59 10.88
CA SER A 409 -4.05 0.58 10.06
C SER A 409 -4.83 1.63 10.86
N TYR A 410 -4.70 2.90 10.49
CA TYR A 410 -5.44 4.00 11.12
C TYR A 410 -5.92 5.02 10.10
N TYR A 411 -6.96 5.78 10.45
CA TYR A 411 -7.38 6.96 9.71
C TYR A 411 -7.12 8.21 10.53
N LYS A 412 -6.93 9.34 9.84
CA LYS A 412 -6.81 10.62 10.52
C LYS A 412 -8.22 11.14 10.78
N SER A 413 -8.46 11.71 11.94
CA SER A 413 -9.73 12.34 12.29
C SER A 413 -9.41 13.72 12.80
N THR A 414 -9.94 14.74 12.15
CA THR A 414 -9.76 16.11 12.61
C THR A 414 -10.91 16.47 13.54
N ALA A 415 -10.61 16.60 14.83
CA ALA A 415 -11.56 17.08 15.83
C ALA A 415 -11.35 18.58 16.05
N LYS A 416 -12.44 19.36 16.13
CA LYS A 416 -12.37 20.77 16.50
C LYS A 416 -12.58 20.89 18.01
N VAL A 417 -11.56 21.33 18.74
CA VAL A 417 -11.63 21.58 20.18
C VAL A 417 -11.22 23.03 20.43
N GLY A 418 -12.15 23.87 20.89
CA GLY A 418 -11.88 25.30 21.12
C GLY A 418 -11.48 26.09 19.87
N GLY A 419 -11.98 25.69 18.69
CA GLY A 419 -11.62 26.32 17.41
C GLY A 419 -10.31 25.83 16.79
N MET A 420 -9.48 25.08 17.51
CA MET A 420 -8.28 24.43 16.97
C MET A 420 -8.62 23.07 16.36
N SER A 421 -8.01 22.78 15.20
CA SER A 421 -8.13 21.48 14.53
C SER A 421 -7.05 20.53 15.05
N LEU A 422 -7.44 19.54 15.84
CA LEU A 422 -6.57 18.49 16.35
C LEU A 422 -6.68 17.26 15.45
N VAL A 423 -5.57 16.87 14.82
CA VAL A 423 -5.50 15.63 14.02
C VAL A 423 -5.26 14.46 14.96
N GLN A 424 -6.31 13.68 15.21
CA GLN A 424 -6.26 12.44 15.95
C GLN A 424 -5.99 11.28 14.99
N HIS A 425 -5.07 10.39 15.37
CA HIS A 425 -4.82 9.14 14.66
C HIS A 425 -5.72 8.11 15.32
N VAL A 426 -6.87 7.83 14.70
CA VAL A 426 -7.85 6.92 15.28
C VAL A 426 -7.54 5.54 14.71
N PRO A 427 -7.08 4.58 15.54
CA PRO A 427 -6.98 3.20 15.12
C PRO A 427 -8.32 2.82 14.52
N HIS A 428 -8.26 2.08 13.43
CA HIS A 428 -9.45 1.74 12.69
C HIS A 428 -10.35 0.81 13.53
N ASP A 429 -11.21 1.38 14.37
CA ASP A 429 -12.30 0.65 15.00
C ASP A 429 -13.33 0.27 13.94
N PHE A 430 -14.07 -0.77 14.23
CA PHE A 430 -14.90 -1.46 13.25
C PHE A 430 -16.37 -1.06 13.35
N GLN A 431 -16.70 0.02 14.07
CA GLN A 431 -18.09 0.44 14.22
C GLN A 431 -18.71 0.97 12.91
N ARG A 432 -17.90 1.24 11.87
CA ARG A 432 -18.40 1.58 10.52
C ARG A 432 -18.30 0.36 9.59
N GLN A 433 -19.40 -0.40 9.56
CA GLN A 433 -19.90 -1.42 8.62
C GLN A 433 -18.92 -2.18 7.69
N SER A 434 -19.13 -3.51 7.63
CA SER A 434 -18.60 -4.60 6.78
C SER A 434 -17.67 -4.29 5.60
N GLU A 435 -17.90 -3.23 4.82
CA GLU A 435 -17.06 -2.84 3.68
C GLU A 435 -15.62 -2.50 4.11
N TRP A 436 -15.45 -1.93 5.30
CA TRP A 436 -14.12 -1.64 5.85
C TRP A 436 -13.36 -2.87 6.34
N VAL A 437 -14.05 -3.96 6.70
CA VAL A 437 -13.39 -5.23 7.05
C VAL A 437 -12.66 -5.77 5.82
N PHE A 438 -13.33 -5.73 4.67
CA PHE A 438 -12.76 -6.13 3.39
C PHE A 438 -11.59 -5.23 2.98
N LEU A 439 -11.75 -3.90 3.05
CA LEU A 439 -10.68 -2.97 2.66
C LEU A 439 -9.47 -3.00 3.60
N LYS A 440 -9.66 -3.08 4.92
CA LYS A 440 -8.55 -3.19 5.89
C LYS A 440 -7.85 -4.53 5.80
N GLY A 441 -8.63 -5.60 5.67
CA GLY A 441 -8.12 -6.94 5.40
C GLY A 441 -7.25 -6.91 4.16
N LYS A 442 -7.71 -6.26 3.09
CA LYS A 442 -6.91 -6.02 1.88
C LYS A 442 -5.61 -5.29 2.21
N THR A 443 -5.63 -4.14 2.89
CA THR A 443 -4.39 -3.40 3.20
C THR A 443 -3.37 -4.24 3.98
N LEU A 444 -3.73 -4.82 5.14
CA LEU A 444 -2.76 -5.59 5.94
C LEU A 444 -2.34 -6.90 5.25
N THR A 445 -3.22 -7.51 4.46
CA THR A 445 -2.88 -8.66 3.61
C THR A 445 -1.90 -8.27 2.52
N MET A 446 -2.08 -7.09 1.89
CA MET A 446 -1.14 -6.57 0.90
C MET A 446 0.24 -6.33 1.52
N GLU A 447 0.30 -5.79 2.74
CA GLU A 447 1.57 -5.63 3.48
C GLU A 447 2.22 -6.99 3.76
N LEU A 448 1.45 -7.98 4.22
CA LEU A 448 1.95 -9.34 4.42
C LEU A 448 2.47 -9.94 3.12
N ARG A 449 1.76 -9.72 2.01
CA ARG A 449 2.15 -10.16 0.67
C ARG A 449 3.46 -9.51 0.26
N CYS A 450 3.63 -8.19 0.45
CA CYS A 450 4.90 -7.50 0.19
C CYS A 450 6.04 -8.11 1.02
N LEU A 451 5.81 -8.40 2.29
CA LEU A 451 6.79 -9.05 3.16
C LEU A 451 7.18 -10.45 2.66
N LEU A 452 6.21 -11.25 2.23
CA LEU A 452 6.43 -12.59 1.67
C LEU A 452 7.23 -12.53 0.36
N TRP A 453 6.82 -11.67 -0.57
CA TRP A 453 7.54 -11.48 -1.85
C TRP A 453 8.98 -11.03 -1.61
N ALA A 454 9.19 -10.09 -0.69
CA ALA A 454 10.52 -9.61 -0.35
C ALA A 454 11.39 -10.70 0.27
N HIS A 455 10.82 -11.55 1.12
CA HIS A 455 11.50 -12.72 1.68
C HIS A 455 11.99 -13.67 0.58
N VAL A 456 11.13 -14.03 -0.38
CA VAL A 456 11.48 -14.94 -1.47
C VAL A 456 12.51 -14.33 -2.41
N LEU A 457 12.31 -13.09 -2.86
CA LEU A 457 13.23 -12.38 -3.76
C LEU A 457 14.60 -12.19 -3.12
N HIS A 458 14.66 -11.88 -1.83
CA HIS A 458 15.93 -11.74 -1.12
C HIS A 458 16.62 -13.10 -0.89
N SER A 459 15.85 -14.15 -0.57
CA SER A 459 16.38 -15.52 -0.46
C SER A 459 16.97 -16.02 -1.78
N ALA A 460 16.36 -15.65 -2.91
CA ALA A 460 16.87 -15.97 -4.24
C ALA A 460 18.26 -15.34 -4.51
N VAL A 461 18.53 -14.14 -3.98
CA VAL A 461 19.86 -13.50 -4.07
C VAL A 461 20.90 -14.36 -3.34
N TYR A 462 20.63 -14.79 -2.10
CA TYR A 462 21.56 -15.66 -1.37
C TYR A 462 21.73 -17.04 -2.01
N GLY A 463 20.66 -17.59 -2.61
CA GLY A 463 20.73 -18.80 -3.41
C GLY A 463 21.68 -18.66 -4.59
N PHE A 464 21.63 -17.51 -5.26
CA PHE A 464 22.54 -17.16 -6.35
C PHE A 464 23.98 -16.97 -5.88
N THR A 465 24.23 -16.16 -4.84
CA THR A 465 25.60 -15.90 -4.38
C THR A 465 26.32 -17.18 -3.96
N ARG A 466 25.67 -18.06 -3.20
CA ARG A 466 26.22 -19.38 -2.82
C ARG A 466 26.55 -20.25 -4.04
N ARG A 467 25.65 -20.28 -5.03
CA ARG A 467 25.84 -21.05 -6.26
C ARG A 467 27.02 -20.51 -7.05
N PHE A 468 27.07 -19.20 -7.26
CA PHE A 468 28.13 -18.51 -7.99
C PHE A 468 29.51 -18.76 -7.37
N LEU A 469 29.64 -18.61 -6.04
CA LEU A 469 30.91 -18.85 -5.35
C LEU A 469 31.39 -20.29 -5.52
N ARG A 470 30.48 -21.26 -5.39
CA ARG A 470 30.78 -22.69 -5.55
C ARG A 470 31.18 -23.05 -6.98
N GLU A 471 30.45 -22.56 -7.98
CA GLU A 471 30.66 -22.91 -9.38
C GLU A 471 31.91 -22.25 -9.98
N ASN A 472 32.26 -21.06 -9.51
CA ASN A 472 33.44 -20.32 -9.98
C ASN A 472 34.68 -20.53 -9.12
N ASN A 473 34.57 -21.28 -8.01
CA ASN A 473 35.63 -21.48 -7.03
C ASN A 473 36.31 -20.15 -6.61
N LYS A 474 35.51 -19.12 -6.36
CA LYS A 474 35.97 -17.78 -5.98
C LYS A 474 35.77 -17.56 -4.47
N GLU A 475 36.74 -16.89 -3.85
CA GLU A 475 36.59 -16.36 -2.49
C GLU A 475 36.14 -14.90 -2.53
N LEU A 476 35.33 -14.50 -1.56
CA LEU A 476 34.87 -13.11 -1.47
C LEU A 476 35.98 -12.22 -0.89
N PRO A 477 36.37 -11.13 -1.56
CA PRO A 477 37.36 -10.20 -1.03
C PRO A 477 36.80 -9.28 0.07
N PHE A 478 35.52 -9.43 0.40
CA PHE A 478 34.80 -8.67 1.41
C PHE A 478 33.78 -9.55 2.14
N THR A 479 33.35 -9.14 3.34
CA THR A 479 32.32 -9.86 4.10
C THR A 479 30.96 -9.75 3.39
N LEU A 480 30.25 -10.87 3.22
CA LEU A 480 28.87 -10.85 2.74
C LEU A 480 27.92 -10.49 3.89
N PRO A 481 27.14 -9.40 3.82
CA PRO A 481 26.12 -9.13 4.82
C PRO A 481 25.07 -10.25 4.82
N TRP A 482 24.76 -10.80 5.99
CA TRP A 482 23.71 -11.80 6.18
C TRP A 482 22.49 -11.14 6.79
N MET A 483 21.48 -10.89 5.96
CA MET A 483 20.26 -10.19 6.31
C MET A 483 19.04 -11.02 5.89
N ARG A 484 17.91 -10.81 6.55
CA ARG A 484 16.63 -11.39 6.16
C ARG A 484 15.48 -10.46 6.52
N PHE A 485 14.36 -10.62 5.82
CA PHE A 485 13.12 -10.00 6.28
C PHE A 485 12.59 -10.69 7.54
N VAL A 486 11.97 -9.90 8.42
CA VAL A 486 11.27 -10.39 9.60
C VAL A 486 10.15 -11.33 9.19
N HIS A 487 9.85 -12.30 10.06
CA HIS A 487 8.65 -13.10 9.91
C HIS A 487 7.40 -12.28 10.22
N GLY A 488 6.33 -12.53 9.47
CA GLY A 488 5.04 -11.88 9.62
C GLY A 488 3.93 -12.85 10.00
N ALA A 489 2.82 -12.32 10.51
CA ALA A 489 1.56 -13.05 10.70
C ALA A 489 0.38 -12.07 10.65
N LEU A 490 -0.79 -12.53 10.23
CA LEU A 490 -2.04 -11.80 10.46
C LEU A 490 -2.66 -12.27 11.77
N ALA A 491 -3.21 -11.35 12.55
CA ALA A 491 -3.94 -11.68 13.76
C ALA A 491 -5.29 -10.97 13.82
N SER A 492 -6.34 -11.70 14.19
CA SER A 492 -7.68 -11.16 14.40
C SER A 492 -8.12 -11.36 15.85
N SER A 493 -8.52 -10.30 16.54
CA SER A 493 -9.00 -10.40 17.93
C SER A 493 -10.34 -11.14 18.00
N THR A 494 -10.44 -12.13 18.87
CA THR A 494 -11.68 -12.85 19.19
C THR A 494 -12.18 -12.38 20.55
N GLY A 495 -12.98 -11.32 20.57
CA GLY A 495 -13.49 -10.70 21.81
C GLY A 495 -14.97 -10.34 21.75
N ALA A 496 -15.51 -9.83 22.86
CA ALA A 496 -16.93 -9.45 23.00
C ALA A 496 -17.38 -8.28 22.09
N SER A 497 -16.43 -7.59 21.44
CA SER A 497 -16.76 -6.67 20.35
C SER A 497 -17.34 -7.46 19.19
N THR A 498 -18.45 -6.98 18.61
CA THR A 498 -19.09 -7.60 17.45
C THR A 498 -18.20 -7.64 16.21
N VAL A 499 -17.06 -6.92 16.22
CA VAL A 499 -16.18 -6.87 15.08
C VAL A 499 -14.71 -7.07 15.49
N PRO A 500 -13.98 -7.99 14.82
CA PRO A 500 -12.60 -8.32 15.16
C PRO A 500 -11.65 -7.21 14.74
N THR A 501 -10.64 -6.94 15.57
CA THR A 501 -9.52 -6.08 15.23
C THR A 501 -8.44 -6.87 14.51
N LEU A 502 -7.97 -6.36 13.37
CA LEU A 502 -6.90 -6.97 12.58
C LEU A 502 -5.55 -6.31 12.87
N TYR A 503 -4.52 -7.14 12.99
CA TYR A 503 -3.13 -6.75 13.17
C TYR A 503 -2.25 -7.49 12.17
N LEU A 504 -1.21 -6.81 11.68
CA LEU A 504 -0.03 -7.45 11.11
C LEU A 504 1.01 -7.57 12.22
N LEU A 505 1.30 -8.79 12.65
CA LEU A 505 2.32 -9.07 13.64
C LEU A 505 3.65 -9.34 12.94
N GLU A 506 4.73 -8.76 13.44
CA GLU A 506 6.09 -8.99 12.98
C GLU A 506 7.04 -9.26 14.15
N GLU A 507 8.20 -9.86 13.86
CA GLU A 507 9.30 -9.96 14.81
C GLU A 507 9.76 -8.55 15.26
N VAL A 508 10.11 -8.40 16.54
CA VAL A 508 10.68 -7.14 17.03
C VAL A 508 12.15 -7.06 16.63
N ILE A 509 12.52 -5.98 15.95
CA ILE A 509 13.91 -5.58 15.73
C ILE A 509 14.41 -4.90 17.02
N ASP A 510 15.05 -5.67 17.89
CA ASP A 510 15.58 -5.19 19.17
C ASP A 510 16.85 -4.36 18.93
N GLN A 511 16.77 -3.04 19.15
CA GLN A 511 17.89 -2.13 18.89
C GLN A 511 19.15 -2.43 19.69
N SER A 512 19.03 -3.15 20.82
CA SER A 512 20.20 -3.57 21.60
C SER A 512 20.98 -4.71 20.93
N LYS A 513 20.33 -5.47 20.05
CA LYS A 513 20.91 -6.61 19.32
C LYS A 513 21.18 -6.29 17.85
N GLU A 514 20.29 -5.52 17.24
CA GLU A 514 20.25 -5.22 15.80
C GLU A 514 20.76 -3.80 15.48
N GLY A 515 21.21 -3.06 16.50
CA GLY A 515 21.58 -1.66 16.41
C GLY A 515 20.40 -0.73 16.09
N ALA A 516 20.69 0.53 15.77
CA ALA A 516 19.67 1.52 15.46
C ALA A 516 18.79 1.11 14.26
N PHE A 517 17.51 1.47 14.26
CA PHE A 517 16.70 1.31 13.05
C PHE A 517 17.16 2.29 11.97
N ARG A 518 17.41 1.81 10.76
CA ARG A 518 17.90 2.62 9.65
C ARG A 518 17.24 2.25 8.33
N LYS A 519 17.21 3.20 7.41
CA LYS A 519 16.73 3.03 6.04
C LYS A 519 17.95 3.06 5.12
N TYR A 520 18.10 2.02 4.32
CA TYR A 520 19.25 1.81 3.43
C TYR A 520 18.98 2.33 2.02
N ILE A 521 17.76 2.08 1.51
CA ILE A 521 17.31 2.45 0.17
C ILE A 521 15.85 2.94 0.28
N ASN A 522 15.45 3.94 -0.51
CA ASN A 522 14.07 4.43 -0.53
C ASN A 522 13.27 3.81 -1.69
N ASN A 523 11.94 3.80 -1.61
CA ASN A 523 11.09 3.37 -2.73
C ASN A 523 11.01 4.35 -3.91
N ALA A 524 11.61 5.54 -3.79
CA ALA A 524 11.56 6.58 -4.82
C ALA A 524 12.77 6.54 -5.79
N SER A 525 13.83 5.83 -5.43
CA SER A 525 15.11 5.75 -6.14
C SER A 525 15.83 4.44 -5.80
N ALA A 526 16.59 3.91 -6.75
CA ALA A 526 17.46 2.76 -6.52
C ALA A 526 18.81 3.13 -5.88
N ALA A 527 19.06 4.42 -5.66
CA ALA A 527 20.30 4.90 -5.07
C ALA A 527 20.40 4.55 -3.58
N VAL A 528 21.60 4.15 -3.17
CA VAL A 528 21.97 3.98 -1.77
C VAL A 528 21.89 5.33 -1.04
N LEU A 529 21.27 5.35 0.14
CA LEU A 529 21.24 6.56 0.97
C LEU A 529 22.63 6.88 1.52
N ASP A 530 22.93 8.16 1.74
CA ASP A 530 24.20 8.59 2.31
C ASP A 530 24.28 8.24 3.81
N LEU A 531 24.83 7.06 4.09
CA LEU A 531 25.02 6.52 5.42
C LEU A 531 26.43 6.82 5.92
N LYS A 532 26.53 7.42 7.12
CA LYS A 532 27.81 7.81 7.73
C LYS A 532 28.62 6.62 8.25
N ASN A 533 27.94 5.56 8.68
CA ASN A 533 28.61 4.36 9.18
C ASN A 533 29.05 3.50 7.98
N PRO A 534 30.34 3.13 7.87
CA PRO A 534 30.85 2.37 6.74
C PRO A 534 30.25 0.96 6.64
N GLU A 535 29.91 0.31 7.75
CA GLU A 535 29.22 -0.99 7.71
C GLU A 535 27.79 -0.85 7.21
N ASP A 536 27.09 0.22 7.58
CA ASP A 536 25.73 0.48 7.08
C ASP A 536 25.75 0.79 5.59
N ARG A 537 26.77 1.53 5.13
CA ARG A 537 27.01 1.74 3.70
C ARG A 537 27.31 0.42 2.98
N HIS A 538 28.13 -0.45 3.56
CA HIS A 538 28.42 -1.79 3.02
C HIS A 538 27.18 -2.68 2.92
N ARG A 539 26.29 -2.65 3.94
CA ARG A 539 24.97 -3.30 3.90
C ARG A 539 24.10 -2.69 2.79
N ALA A 540 24.05 -1.37 2.67
CA ALA A 540 23.25 -0.72 1.63
C ALA A 540 23.74 -1.04 0.20
N GLU A 541 25.06 -1.12 -0.01
CA GLU A 541 25.66 -1.56 -1.28
C GLU A 541 25.24 -3.00 -1.61
N PHE A 542 25.29 -3.91 -0.63
CA PHE A 542 24.79 -5.28 -0.82
C PHE A 542 23.30 -5.30 -1.17
N LEU A 543 22.49 -4.47 -0.50
CA LEU A 543 21.05 -4.38 -0.78
C LEU A 543 20.77 -3.79 -2.17
N ALA A 544 21.56 -2.84 -2.65
CA ALA A 544 21.47 -2.35 -4.03
C ALA A 544 21.81 -3.45 -5.04
N PHE A 545 22.82 -4.28 -4.75
CA PHE A 545 23.11 -5.48 -5.52
C PHE A 545 21.93 -6.47 -5.53
N CYS A 546 21.22 -6.61 -4.40
CA CYS A 546 20.01 -7.44 -4.33
C CYS A 546 18.95 -6.93 -5.30
N GLN A 547 18.69 -5.61 -5.35
CA GLN A 547 17.73 -5.03 -6.29
C GLN A 547 18.10 -5.33 -7.74
N HIS A 548 19.38 -5.16 -8.08
CA HIS A 548 19.90 -5.41 -9.42
C HIS A 548 19.69 -6.88 -9.82
N TYR A 549 20.16 -7.81 -9.00
CA TYR A 549 19.98 -9.24 -9.28
C TYR A 549 18.50 -9.61 -9.38
N GLN A 550 17.63 -9.09 -8.50
CA GLN A 550 16.19 -9.34 -8.55
C GLN A 550 15.57 -8.84 -9.85
N LEU A 551 15.95 -7.66 -10.33
CA LEU A 551 15.46 -7.12 -11.59
C LEU A 551 15.88 -8.02 -12.76
N ILE A 552 17.13 -8.50 -12.81
CA ILE A 552 17.58 -9.47 -13.81
C ILE A 552 16.79 -10.78 -13.70
N LYS A 553 16.71 -11.33 -12.48
CA LYS A 553 16.09 -12.63 -12.19
C LYS A 553 14.61 -12.67 -12.52
N THR A 554 13.94 -11.52 -12.47
CA THR A 554 12.52 -11.36 -12.80
C THR A 554 12.32 -10.77 -14.19
N HIS A 555 13.35 -10.77 -15.05
CA HIS A 555 13.29 -10.28 -16.42
C HIS A 555 12.78 -8.84 -16.54
N GLY A 556 13.22 -7.97 -15.64
CA GLY A 556 12.84 -6.57 -15.63
C GLY A 556 11.44 -6.32 -15.07
N THR A 557 10.89 -7.23 -14.25
CA THR A 557 9.50 -7.13 -13.79
C THR A 557 9.36 -6.68 -12.34
N LEU A 558 10.19 -7.18 -11.43
CA LEU A 558 10.04 -6.95 -10.00
C LEU A 558 11.38 -6.79 -9.29
N PHE A 559 11.44 -5.89 -8.33
CA PHE A 559 12.52 -5.85 -7.36
C PHE A 559 12.02 -5.31 -6.01
N VAL A 560 12.75 -5.62 -4.94
CA VAL A 560 12.46 -5.12 -3.60
C VAL A 560 13.11 -3.74 -3.44
N SER A 561 12.39 -2.79 -2.88
CA SER A 561 12.91 -1.50 -2.45
C SER A 561 12.44 -1.19 -1.03
N ASP A 562 12.67 0.05 -0.58
CA ASP A 562 12.40 0.50 0.78
C ASP A 562 13.10 -0.33 1.86
N TYR A 563 14.31 -0.82 1.56
CA TYR A 563 15.09 -1.61 2.51
C TYR A 563 15.36 -0.82 3.79
N GLN A 564 14.78 -1.28 4.90
CA GLN A 564 14.90 -0.67 6.22
C GLN A 564 14.83 -1.73 7.33
N GLY A 565 15.49 -1.45 8.45
CA GLY A 565 15.59 -2.39 9.56
C GLY A 565 16.82 -2.16 10.42
N GLY A 566 17.30 -3.24 11.03
CA GLY A 566 18.55 -3.29 11.80
C GLY A 566 19.72 -3.84 10.98
N GLU A 567 20.69 -4.45 11.66
CA GLU A 567 21.91 -4.99 11.06
C GLU A 567 21.70 -6.30 10.29
N SER A 568 20.81 -7.17 10.78
CA SER A 568 20.51 -8.47 10.17
C SER A 568 19.02 -8.64 9.84
N LEU A 569 18.13 -7.89 10.49
CA LEU A 569 16.69 -7.96 10.25
C LEU A 569 16.15 -6.76 9.47
N LEU A 570 15.40 -7.04 8.41
CA LEU A 570 14.71 -6.08 7.54
C LEU A 570 13.19 -6.15 7.71
N THR A 571 12.48 -5.05 7.53
CA THR A 571 11.02 -4.98 7.64
C THR A 571 10.44 -3.95 6.67
N ASP A 572 9.11 -3.89 6.57
CA ASP A 572 8.33 -2.96 5.75
C ASP A 572 8.91 -2.79 4.33
N PRO A 573 9.11 -3.89 3.57
CA PRO A 573 9.59 -3.80 2.20
C PRO A 573 8.54 -3.15 1.30
N GLN A 574 9.01 -2.59 0.20
CA GLN A 574 8.18 -2.27 -0.94
C GLN A 574 8.56 -3.16 -2.12
N ILE A 575 7.58 -3.72 -2.83
CA ILE A 575 7.82 -4.35 -4.13
C ILE A 575 7.58 -3.31 -5.22
N MET A 576 8.58 -3.11 -6.06
CA MET A 576 8.53 -2.19 -7.19
C MET A 576 8.17 -2.99 -8.44
N SER A 577 7.24 -2.47 -9.23
CA SER A 577 6.84 -3.07 -10.50
C SER A 577 6.51 -2.01 -11.56
N PRO A 578 6.55 -2.34 -12.87
CA PRO A 578 6.14 -1.44 -13.92
C PRO A 578 4.70 -0.93 -13.72
N PRO A 579 4.39 0.33 -14.08
CA PRO A 579 3.04 0.87 -14.00
C PRO A 579 1.97 0.04 -14.72
N SER A 580 2.35 -0.69 -15.77
CA SER A 580 1.45 -1.59 -16.50
C SER A 580 0.93 -2.76 -15.65
N LEU A 581 1.74 -3.26 -14.71
CA LEU A 581 1.35 -4.33 -13.79
C LEU A 581 0.66 -3.79 -12.54
N ASP A 582 0.99 -2.57 -12.12
CA ASP A 582 0.42 -1.96 -10.91
C ASP A 582 -1.03 -1.45 -11.07
N SER A 583 -1.62 -1.56 -12.26
CA SER A 583 -3.02 -1.17 -12.50
C SER A 583 -4.02 -1.86 -11.55
N ARG A 584 -3.66 -3.01 -10.98
CA ARG A 584 -4.45 -3.78 -10.02
C ARG A 584 -4.08 -3.53 -8.55
N GLN A 585 -3.11 -2.65 -8.26
CA GLN A 585 -2.50 -2.50 -6.92
C GLN A 585 -2.01 -3.86 -6.40
N LEU A 586 -1.19 -4.54 -7.22
CA LEU A 586 -0.65 -5.88 -6.91
C LEU A 586 0.25 -5.88 -5.68
N PHE A 587 0.80 -4.72 -5.35
CA PHE A 587 1.61 -4.48 -4.16
C PHE A 587 1.06 -3.26 -3.44
N ALA A 588 1.38 -3.12 -2.15
CA ALA A 588 0.91 -1.99 -1.33
C ALA A 588 1.21 -0.62 -2.00
N ASP A 589 0.52 0.43 -1.54
CA ASP A 589 0.50 1.78 -2.14
C ASP A 589 1.88 2.46 -2.29
N GLY A 590 2.97 1.89 -1.75
CA GLY A 590 4.31 2.42 -1.92
C GLY A 590 4.95 2.11 -3.27
N ASN A 591 4.29 1.42 -4.21
CA ASN A 591 4.81 1.21 -5.56
C ASN A 591 4.78 2.52 -6.36
N ILE A 592 5.92 3.22 -6.39
CA ILE A 592 6.06 4.45 -7.15
C ILE A 592 6.54 4.08 -8.55
N GLY A 593 5.64 4.07 -9.53
CA GLY A 593 5.98 3.72 -10.92
C GLY A 593 7.21 4.46 -11.48
N LYS A 594 7.39 5.73 -11.13
CA LYS A 594 8.60 6.50 -11.48
C LYS A 594 9.87 5.96 -10.82
N GLY A 595 9.79 5.47 -9.59
CA GLY A 595 10.91 4.82 -8.90
C GLY A 595 11.33 3.52 -9.58
N PHE A 596 10.37 2.80 -10.17
CA PHE A 596 10.67 1.64 -11.02
C PHE A 596 11.36 2.06 -12.33
N GLU A 597 10.77 3.01 -13.06
CA GLU A 597 11.28 3.48 -14.36
C GLU A 597 12.67 4.12 -14.27
N SER A 598 12.97 4.78 -13.15
CA SER A 598 14.26 5.41 -12.90
C SER A 598 15.35 4.44 -12.45
N PHE A 599 15.04 3.16 -12.18
CA PHE A 599 16.01 2.20 -11.66
C PHE A 599 17.31 2.17 -12.47
N GLN A 600 17.20 2.12 -13.81
CA GLN A 600 18.37 2.06 -14.71
C GLN A 600 19.28 3.30 -14.60
N ASN A 601 18.71 4.46 -14.27
CA ASN A 601 19.45 5.71 -14.14
C ASN A 601 20.00 5.91 -12.72
N ASP A 602 19.25 5.44 -11.73
CA ASP A 602 19.54 5.66 -10.31
C ASP A 602 20.48 4.59 -9.74
N HIS A 603 20.40 3.36 -10.25
CA HIS A 603 21.23 2.26 -9.77
C HIS A 603 22.66 2.42 -10.28
N VAL A 604 23.60 2.58 -9.36
CA VAL A 604 25.03 2.54 -9.64
C VAL A 604 25.55 1.16 -9.23
N CYS A 605 26.06 0.39 -10.20
CA CYS A 605 26.73 -0.87 -9.91
C CYS A 605 27.89 -0.64 -8.92
N ASN A 606 27.97 -1.50 -7.92
CA ASN A 606 28.99 -1.45 -6.88
C ASN A 606 29.83 -2.73 -6.86
N LYS A 607 30.75 -2.84 -5.90
CA LYS A 607 31.67 -3.98 -5.77
C LYS A 607 30.99 -5.35 -5.73
N PHE A 608 29.76 -5.45 -5.22
CA PHE A 608 29.01 -6.71 -5.24
C PHE A 608 28.51 -7.03 -6.65
N CYS A 609 27.89 -6.06 -7.34
CA CYS A 609 27.44 -6.22 -8.72
C CYS A 609 28.60 -6.62 -9.65
N GLU A 610 29.77 -6.01 -9.45
CA GLU A 610 30.98 -6.30 -10.23
C GLU A 610 31.56 -7.68 -9.92
N PHE A 611 31.70 -8.04 -8.64
CA PHE A 611 32.23 -9.33 -8.24
C PHE A 611 31.36 -10.51 -8.73
N PHE A 612 30.04 -10.34 -8.66
CA PHE A 612 29.06 -11.33 -9.12
C PHE A 612 28.72 -11.22 -10.62
N GLU A 613 29.47 -10.40 -11.36
CA GLU A 613 29.40 -10.30 -12.82
C GLU A 613 27.97 -10.02 -13.35
N LEU A 614 27.22 -9.15 -12.65
CA LEU A 614 25.88 -8.78 -13.09
C LEU A 614 25.92 -7.93 -14.38
N GLN A 615 25.00 -8.22 -15.30
CA GLN A 615 24.86 -7.49 -16.55
C GLN A 615 24.50 -6.02 -16.30
N ARG A 616 25.22 -5.09 -16.92
CA ARG A 616 24.96 -3.65 -16.76
C ARG A 616 23.88 -3.12 -17.71
N ASP A 617 23.69 -3.80 -18.83
CA ASP A 617 22.75 -3.39 -19.87
C ASP A 617 21.38 -4.01 -19.59
N PHE A 618 20.44 -3.17 -19.15
CA PHE A 618 19.07 -3.55 -18.83
C PHE A 618 18.15 -3.58 -20.07
N ASP A 619 18.64 -4.05 -21.22
CA ASP A 619 17.83 -4.14 -22.44
C ASP A 619 16.89 -5.35 -22.40
N PHE A 620 15.86 -5.25 -21.56
CA PHE A 620 14.79 -6.26 -21.50
C PHE A 620 13.82 -6.15 -22.68
N LYS A 621 13.98 -5.17 -23.59
CA LYS A 621 13.01 -4.89 -24.67
C LYS A 621 13.18 -5.78 -25.90
N THR A 622 14.30 -6.49 -26.03
CA THR A 622 14.69 -7.15 -27.29
C THR A 622 14.55 -8.67 -27.31
N ASN A 623 14.31 -9.34 -26.17
CA ASN A 623 14.30 -10.81 -26.10
C ASN A 623 12.90 -11.45 -26.01
N VAL A 624 11.80 -10.69 -26.15
CA VAL A 624 10.44 -11.26 -26.07
C VAL A 624 10.01 -11.96 -27.38
N GLU A 625 10.76 -11.79 -28.48
CA GLU A 625 10.42 -12.36 -29.79
C GLU A 625 11.15 -13.69 -30.11
N GLY A 626 11.98 -14.22 -29.20
CA GLY A 626 12.77 -15.45 -29.42
C GLY A 626 12.43 -16.59 -28.46
N GLU A 627 11.68 -17.58 -28.97
CA GLU A 627 11.53 -18.99 -28.56
C GLU A 627 11.17 -19.40 -27.11
N ASP A 628 11.16 -18.52 -26.10
CA ASP A 628 10.73 -18.88 -24.71
C ASP A 628 9.72 -17.88 -24.11
N SER A 629 8.96 -17.19 -24.97
CA SER A 629 8.01 -16.14 -24.57
C SER A 629 6.79 -16.63 -23.77
N ASP A 630 6.52 -17.94 -23.77
CA ASP A 630 5.38 -18.53 -23.07
C ASP A 630 5.59 -18.58 -21.55
N GLY A 631 6.82 -18.75 -21.06
CA GLY A 631 7.12 -18.73 -19.62
C GLY A 631 7.00 -17.34 -18.99
N VAL A 632 7.48 -16.30 -19.70
CA VAL A 632 7.47 -14.91 -19.22
C VAL A 632 6.06 -14.33 -19.27
N LYS A 633 5.31 -14.58 -20.35
CA LYS A 633 3.89 -14.23 -20.40
C LYS A 633 3.10 -15.00 -19.36
N SER A 634 3.35 -16.30 -19.17
CA SER A 634 2.67 -17.10 -18.13
C SER A 634 2.92 -16.56 -16.72
N MET A 635 4.14 -16.14 -16.37
CA MET A 635 4.43 -15.62 -15.03
C MET A 635 3.86 -14.21 -14.81
N ALA A 636 3.92 -13.32 -15.81
CA ALA A 636 3.31 -12.00 -15.71
C ALA A 636 1.77 -12.05 -15.74
N ILE A 637 1.20 -12.99 -16.51
CA ILE A 637 -0.23 -13.25 -16.59
C ILE A 637 -0.71 -13.93 -15.30
N SER A 638 -0.01 -14.92 -14.73
CA SER A 638 -0.44 -15.57 -13.47
C SER A 638 -0.24 -14.71 -12.23
N VAL A 639 0.67 -13.74 -12.25
CA VAL A 639 0.81 -12.74 -11.17
C VAL A 639 -0.25 -11.64 -11.30
N ALA A 640 -0.73 -11.38 -12.53
CA ALA A 640 -1.75 -10.39 -12.79
C ALA A 640 -3.17 -10.94 -12.62
N GLU A 641 -3.51 -12.10 -13.21
CA GLU A 641 -4.73 -12.90 -13.03
C GLU A 641 -4.87 -13.38 -11.58
#